data_AF-A0A816BNK9-F1
#
_entry.id   AF-A0A816BNK9-F1
#
_cell.length_a   1.000
_cell.length_b   1.000
_cell.length_c   1.000
_cell.angle_alpha   90.00
_cell.angle_beta   90.00
_cell.angle_gamma   90.00
#
_symmetry.space_group_name_H-M   'P 1'
#
loop_
_entity.id
_entity.type
_entity.pdbx_description
1 polymer ?
#
loop_
_entity_poly.entity_id
_entity_poly.type
_entity_poly.pdbx_seq_one_letter_code
_entity_poly.pdbx_strand_id
1 'polypeptide(L)'
;MNLLFIIGILFSLFFSNIILLPLPFNQYAYMLAREQIKQHDRAVQAQNNLNSKEKIVNLYLELLQVKEYVNTKTYFYPSRPIETAIENITKSSFYQFLQLLPKGGNLHIHEFQILDRKLFLESIKNSPEYDLLYICDQNDCIKNKYYLSYYKNNVPNGWTKVKDSNWTISDIIKKTTLIGILNDLKTPIYSTDTEARWNLADQYGVFNFYGDLIRHNVTRFNYMKLVLDHALEENIQLLEFRRGFFGNLFYFDENGLRISINATEELDLLLKFKKDYISKNPKFIDFIFLIYSSRQSSKEQIKIHINNLINLQHLYPDFIRGYDMVGEEDKGHTILFHSDSLINAFNYSKTTNGSFDLVFHAGETNWPENHLPSNYGDGVSTFENIYDALVLRTRRIGHGLSLAKRPDMYEYIRQRQIAIEVCPASNQLLGYVADLRNHPGIVYHRSGIPIVLGGDDPGSFGYNQLTIDFYLATMAWGLNLADLKQFAWNSIQYSSLPDNRKKEGFQKWENQWNLFIDSSYILACNQTFSNVIMNISDILPTYGPYNQSINITLFGSGFEIAICKNIICKFGEKETNGIFIDLNEIICPTPLTNNDISIVPISIVINNEIFESGLNYKFVSSLIIIDDETLTTTTPSKSDKFVIVNQKLIAGLLILLLTFIL
;
A
#
# COMPACT_ATOMS: atom_id res chain seq x y z
N MET A 1 9.04 2.16 -45.43
CA MET A 1 9.85 2.95 -44.47
C MET A 1 9.12 4.17 -43.88
N ASN A 2 7.94 4.58 -44.40
CA ASN A 2 7.29 5.83 -43.95
C ASN A 2 6.15 5.67 -42.93
N LEU A 3 5.56 4.48 -42.72
CA LEU A 3 4.45 4.34 -41.76
C LEU A 3 4.93 4.31 -40.29
N LEU A 4 6.07 3.67 -40.01
CA LEU A 4 6.68 3.63 -38.68
C LEU A 4 7.27 4.99 -38.27
N PHE A 5 7.75 5.79 -39.23
CA PHE A 5 8.23 7.15 -38.98
C PHE A 5 7.07 8.12 -38.71
N ILE A 6 5.95 7.96 -39.43
CA ILE A 6 4.72 8.73 -39.19
C ILE A 6 4.04 8.33 -37.88
N ILE A 7 4.02 7.04 -37.53
CA ILE A 7 3.55 6.57 -36.21
C ILE A 7 4.48 7.06 -35.10
N GLY A 8 5.80 7.08 -35.31
CA GLY A 8 6.76 7.66 -34.38
C GLY A 8 6.58 9.17 -34.19
N ILE A 9 6.26 9.91 -35.26
CA ILE A 9 5.92 11.33 -35.19
C ILE A 9 4.56 11.54 -34.51
N LEU A 10 3.54 10.72 -34.80
CA LEU A 10 2.23 10.75 -34.13
C LEU A 10 2.33 10.37 -32.64
N PHE A 11 3.20 9.43 -32.27
CA PHE A 11 3.49 9.10 -30.87
C PHE A 11 4.23 10.24 -30.18
N SER A 12 5.17 10.89 -30.86
CA SER A 12 5.84 12.09 -30.34
C SER A 12 4.88 13.29 -30.25
N LEU A 13 3.87 13.38 -31.12
CA LEU A 13 2.84 14.42 -31.11
C LEU A 13 1.75 14.18 -30.05
N PHE A 14 1.46 12.91 -29.72
CA PHE A 14 0.61 12.56 -28.57
C PHE A 14 1.30 12.87 -27.23
N PHE A 15 2.63 12.78 -27.17
CA PHE A 15 3.44 13.22 -26.01
C PHE A 15 3.77 14.71 -26.04
N SER A 16 3.64 15.38 -27.18
CA SER A 16 3.68 16.83 -27.29
C SER A 16 2.28 17.43 -27.21
N ASN A 17 1.55 17.12 -26.13
CA ASN A 17 0.70 18.15 -25.54
C ASN A 17 1.64 19.20 -24.94
N ILE A 18 2.36 19.92 -25.80
CA ILE A 18 2.89 21.23 -25.45
C ILE A 18 1.66 21.96 -24.97
N ILE A 19 1.63 22.26 -23.68
CA ILE A 19 0.69 23.22 -23.13
C ILE A 19 0.99 24.49 -23.91
N LEU A 20 0.28 24.70 -25.01
CA LEU A 20 0.32 25.90 -25.80
C LEU A 20 -0.29 26.96 -24.90
N LEU A 21 0.58 27.58 -24.12
CA LEU A 21 0.23 28.71 -23.29
C LEU A 21 -0.20 29.82 -24.24
N PRO A 22 -1.46 30.26 -24.22
CA PRO A 22 -1.89 31.32 -25.10
C PRO A 22 -1.06 32.56 -24.80
N LEU A 23 -0.46 33.14 -25.84
CA LEU A 23 0.21 34.43 -25.76
C LEU A 23 -0.86 35.52 -25.98
N PRO A 24 -1.02 36.49 -25.07
CA PRO A 24 -0.12 36.81 -23.98
C PRO A 24 -0.32 35.95 -22.72
N PHE A 25 0.79 35.42 -22.20
CA PHE A 25 0.83 34.58 -21.00
C PHE A 25 0.66 35.44 -19.74
N ASN A 26 -0.60 35.64 -19.35
CA ASN A 26 -1.01 36.45 -18.21
C ASN A 26 -1.23 35.57 -16.95
N GLN A 27 -1.38 36.16 -15.74
CA GLN A 27 -1.48 35.36 -14.50
C GLN A 27 -2.68 34.41 -14.48
N TYR A 28 -3.79 34.77 -15.13
CA TYR A 28 -4.96 33.90 -15.22
C TYR A 28 -4.68 32.68 -16.12
N ALA A 29 -4.07 32.89 -17.29
CA ALA A 29 -3.63 31.79 -18.17
C ALA A 29 -2.57 30.90 -17.48
N TYR A 30 -1.63 31.49 -16.75
CA TYR A 30 -0.66 30.78 -15.93
C TYR A 30 -1.34 29.89 -14.87
N MET A 31 -2.30 30.44 -14.12
CA MET A 31 -3.04 29.67 -13.12
C MET A 31 -3.78 28.50 -13.75
N LEU A 32 -4.52 28.73 -14.85
CA LEU A 32 -5.25 27.66 -15.53
C LEU A 32 -4.32 26.54 -16.00
N ALA A 33 -3.17 26.89 -16.60
CA ALA A 33 -2.17 25.91 -17.01
C ALA A 33 -1.60 25.13 -15.81
N ARG A 34 -1.29 25.82 -14.70
CA ARG A 34 -0.82 25.19 -13.47
C ARG A 34 -1.85 24.21 -12.89
N GLU A 35 -3.12 24.60 -12.85
CA GLU A 35 -4.19 23.74 -12.37
C GLU A 35 -4.45 22.56 -13.30
N GLN A 36 -4.33 22.73 -14.62
CA GLN A 36 -4.38 21.62 -15.57
C GLN A 36 -3.26 20.60 -15.33
N ILE A 37 -2.03 21.04 -15.08
CA ILE A 37 -0.90 20.16 -14.74
C ILE A 37 -1.19 19.42 -13.43
N LYS A 38 -1.61 20.14 -12.38
CA LYS A 38 -2.00 19.52 -11.10
C LYS A 38 -3.13 18.50 -11.28
N GLN A 39 -4.13 18.81 -12.10
CA GLN A 39 -5.24 17.90 -12.40
C GLN A 39 -4.76 16.66 -13.16
N HIS A 40 -3.83 16.80 -14.10
CA HIS A 40 -3.25 15.66 -14.80
C HIS A 40 -2.46 14.73 -13.86
N ASP A 41 -1.64 15.31 -12.98
CA ASP A 41 -0.90 14.58 -11.93
C ASP A 41 -1.85 13.86 -10.95
N ARG A 42 -2.97 14.51 -10.59
CA ARG A 42 -4.01 13.94 -9.74
C ARG A 42 -4.94 12.97 -10.47
N ALA A 43 -5.08 13.05 -11.80
CA ALA A 43 -6.03 12.22 -12.56
C ALA A 43 -5.68 10.73 -12.50
N VAL A 44 -4.40 10.39 -12.33
CA VAL A 44 -3.97 9.01 -12.09
C VAL A 44 -4.47 8.49 -10.72
N GLN A 45 -4.71 9.41 -9.77
CA GLN A 45 -5.22 9.14 -8.41
C GLN A 45 -6.77 9.06 -8.36
N ALA A 46 -7.46 9.50 -9.42
CA ALA A 46 -8.88 9.87 -9.41
C ALA A 46 -9.88 8.70 -9.56
N GLN A 47 -9.52 7.47 -9.14
CA GLN A 47 -10.51 6.38 -9.11
C GLN A 47 -11.53 6.55 -7.97
N ASN A 48 -11.20 7.29 -6.90
CA ASN A 48 -12.08 7.52 -5.75
C ASN A 48 -12.33 9.01 -5.47
N ASN A 49 -13.45 9.54 -5.96
CA ASN A 49 -13.92 10.86 -5.56
C ASN A 49 -14.35 10.86 -4.09
N LEU A 50 -13.75 11.73 -3.27
CA LEU A 50 -14.14 11.92 -1.88
C LEU A 50 -15.43 12.73 -1.77
N ASN A 51 -16.38 12.25 -0.97
CA ASN A 51 -17.59 13.00 -0.60
C ASN A 51 -17.27 14.15 0.39
N SER A 52 -18.27 14.96 0.74
CA SER A 52 -18.06 16.13 1.60
C SER A 52 -17.48 15.80 2.98
N LYS A 53 -17.94 14.73 3.64
CA LYS A 53 -17.38 14.30 4.93
C LYS A 53 -15.96 13.75 4.77
N GLU A 54 -15.75 12.94 3.73
CA GLU A 54 -14.42 12.39 3.43
C GLU A 54 -13.39 13.48 3.14
N LYS A 55 -13.78 14.59 2.49
CA LYS A 55 -12.90 15.76 2.30
C LYS A 55 -12.46 16.38 3.62
N ILE A 56 -13.35 16.47 4.61
CA ILE A 56 -13.01 16.95 5.96
C ILE A 56 -12.09 15.96 6.68
N VAL A 57 -12.36 14.66 6.59
CA VAL A 57 -11.48 13.62 7.15
C VAL A 57 -10.11 13.62 6.47
N ASN A 58 -10.05 13.92 5.17
CA ASN A 58 -8.80 14.08 4.45
C ASN A 58 -7.96 15.25 4.98
N LEU A 59 -8.58 16.41 5.23
CA LEU A 59 -7.90 17.55 5.84
C LEU A 59 -7.42 17.23 7.26
N TYR A 60 -8.17 16.42 8.00
CA TYR A 60 -7.75 15.95 9.32
C TYR A 60 -6.57 14.99 9.26
N LEU A 61 -6.57 14.05 8.31
CA LEU A 61 -5.42 13.18 8.03
C LEU A 61 -4.18 14.02 7.70
N GLU A 62 -4.32 15.01 6.83
CA GLU A 62 -3.24 15.93 6.46
C GLU A 62 -2.69 16.69 7.68
N LEU A 63 -3.58 17.17 8.56
CA LEU A 63 -3.20 17.81 9.82
C LEU A 63 -2.37 16.88 10.71
N LEU A 64 -2.77 15.61 10.82
CA LEU A 64 -2.02 14.63 11.60
C LEU A 64 -0.67 14.32 10.94
N GLN A 65 -0.60 14.23 9.61
CA GLN A 65 0.66 14.08 8.87
C GLN A 65 1.60 15.26 9.10
N VAL A 66 1.11 16.50 9.05
CA VAL A 66 1.92 17.70 9.32
C VAL A 66 2.41 17.71 10.76
N LYS A 67 1.57 17.38 11.75
CA LYS A 67 1.98 17.26 13.15
C LYS A 67 3.07 16.21 13.33
N GLU A 68 2.90 15.04 12.71
CA GLU A 68 3.89 13.97 12.73
C GLU A 68 5.20 14.40 12.07
N TYR A 69 5.13 15.06 10.92
CA TYR A 69 6.31 15.59 10.21
C TYR A 69 7.04 16.65 11.02
N VAL A 70 6.33 17.58 11.65
CA VAL A 70 6.95 18.62 12.51
C VAL A 70 7.66 17.98 13.70
N ASN A 71 7.04 16.97 14.34
CA ASN A 71 7.64 16.24 15.45
C ASN A 71 8.88 15.43 15.04
N THR A 72 8.93 15.00 13.77
CA THR A 72 9.98 14.10 13.25
C THR A 72 10.91 14.78 12.25
N LYS A 73 10.84 16.10 12.06
CA LYS A 73 11.53 16.78 10.94
C LYS A 73 13.04 16.52 10.87
N THR A 74 13.71 16.41 12.02
CA THR A 74 15.15 16.09 12.11
C THR A 74 15.43 14.58 12.13
N TYR A 75 14.41 13.77 12.40
CA TYR A 75 14.48 12.31 12.52
C TYR A 75 13.27 11.65 11.82
N PHE A 76 13.13 11.89 10.53
CA PHE A 76 11.94 11.46 9.78
C PHE A 76 11.92 9.94 9.65
N TYR A 77 11.02 9.28 10.38
CA TYR A 77 11.10 7.83 10.62
C TYR A 77 11.17 6.98 9.34
N PRO A 78 10.36 7.22 8.28
CA PRO A 78 10.45 6.40 7.07
C PRO A 78 11.78 6.52 6.29
N SER A 79 12.59 7.54 6.57
CA SER A 79 13.93 7.69 5.96
C SER A 79 15.06 7.03 6.76
N ARG A 80 14.71 6.37 7.87
CA ARG A 80 15.65 5.77 8.82
C ARG A 80 15.31 4.29 9.02
N PRO A 81 16.26 3.48 9.53
CA PRO A 81 15.98 2.08 9.86
C PRO A 81 14.84 1.97 10.88
N ILE A 82 13.75 1.29 10.51
CA ILE A 82 12.54 1.13 11.33
C ILE A 82 12.84 0.56 12.72
N GLU A 83 13.84 -0.32 12.85
CA GLU A 83 14.25 -0.91 14.13
C GLU A 83 14.60 0.13 15.21
N THR A 84 14.93 1.36 14.80
CA THR A 84 15.25 2.48 15.70
C THR A 84 14.05 3.39 16.03
N ALA A 85 12.94 3.24 15.31
CA ALA A 85 11.81 4.19 15.34
C ALA A 85 10.47 3.55 15.71
N ILE A 86 10.36 2.22 15.63
CA ILE A 86 9.08 1.51 15.73
C ILE A 86 8.30 1.78 17.02
N GLU A 87 8.99 1.91 18.16
CA GLU A 87 8.35 2.26 19.44
C GLU A 87 7.76 3.66 19.44
N ASN A 88 8.39 4.61 18.74
CA ASN A 88 7.90 5.98 18.66
C ASN A 88 6.76 6.08 17.64
N ILE A 89 6.88 5.39 16.51
CA ILE A 89 5.82 5.29 15.50
C ILE A 89 4.53 4.78 16.14
N THR A 90 4.58 3.63 16.83
CA THR A 90 3.39 2.98 17.43
C THR A 90 2.72 3.79 18.53
N LYS A 91 3.44 4.74 19.16
CA LYS A 91 2.90 5.67 20.16
C LYS A 91 2.32 6.95 19.56
N SER A 92 2.57 7.23 18.28
CA SER A 92 2.09 8.47 17.63
C SER A 92 0.57 8.48 17.48
N SER A 93 -0.03 9.68 17.60
CA SER A 93 -1.46 9.86 17.33
C SER A 93 -1.82 9.59 15.86
N PHE A 94 -0.87 9.79 14.95
CA PHE A 94 -1.04 9.47 13.54
C PHE A 94 -1.14 7.95 13.32
N TYR A 95 -0.25 7.15 13.92
CA TYR A 95 -0.35 5.69 13.88
C TYR A 95 -1.67 5.19 14.47
N GLN A 96 -2.07 5.72 15.63
CA GLN A 96 -3.35 5.36 16.27
C GLN A 96 -4.56 5.70 15.39
N PHE A 97 -4.53 6.83 14.69
CA PHE A 97 -5.56 7.16 13.69
C PHE A 97 -5.59 6.14 12.55
N LEU A 98 -4.43 5.74 12.03
CA LEU A 98 -4.34 4.71 11.00
C LEU A 98 -4.81 3.33 11.49
N GLN A 99 -4.70 3.00 12.78
CA GLN A 99 -5.28 1.75 13.31
C GLN A 99 -6.81 1.71 13.15
N LEU A 100 -7.49 2.87 13.20
CA LEU A 100 -8.94 2.97 13.01
C LEU A 100 -9.38 2.78 11.55
N LEU A 101 -8.46 2.96 10.59
CA LEU A 101 -8.75 2.85 9.16
C LEU A 101 -9.15 1.41 8.78
N PRO A 102 -10.32 1.19 8.14
CA PRO A 102 -10.70 -0.10 7.57
C PRO A 102 -9.82 -0.42 6.35
N LYS A 103 -8.80 -1.25 6.56
CA LYS A 103 -7.75 -1.56 5.56
C LYS A 103 -8.19 -2.57 4.51
N GLY A 104 -9.39 -3.13 4.63
CA GLY A 104 -9.85 -4.21 3.77
C GLY A 104 -9.15 -5.51 4.15
N GLY A 105 -8.16 -5.94 3.36
CA GLY A 105 -7.45 -7.19 3.54
C GLY A 105 -5.93 -7.08 3.52
N ASN A 106 -5.27 -8.03 4.18
CA ASN A 106 -3.84 -8.26 4.06
C ASN A 106 -3.60 -9.45 3.14
N LEU A 107 -3.21 -9.15 1.90
CA LEU A 107 -3.07 -10.13 0.84
C LEU A 107 -1.65 -10.59 0.62
N HIS A 108 -0.68 -10.30 1.49
CA HIS A 108 0.69 -10.79 1.36
C HIS A 108 1.27 -11.02 2.75
N ILE A 109 1.10 -12.25 3.25
CA ILE A 109 1.48 -12.69 4.58
C ILE A 109 1.82 -14.17 4.60
N HIS A 110 2.83 -14.57 5.37
CA HIS A 110 3.14 -15.98 5.60
C HIS A 110 2.56 -16.44 6.93
N GLU A 111 1.70 -17.46 6.90
CA GLU A 111 0.81 -17.84 8.02
C GLU A 111 1.49 -17.88 9.40
N PHE A 112 2.71 -18.42 9.46
CA PHE A 112 3.42 -18.67 10.72
C PHE A 112 4.27 -17.49 11.21
N GLN A 113 4.28 -16.37 10.47
CA GLN A 113 5.17 -15.22 10.71
C GLN A 113 4.42 -13.95 11.08
N ILE A 114 3.10 -14.02 11.30
CA ILE A 114 2.24 -12.82 11.38
C ILE A 114 2.08 -12.32 12.80
N LEU A 115 1.85 -13.24 13.74
CA LEU A 115 1.48 -12.85 15.09
C LEU A 115 2.69 -12.29 15.83
N ASP A 116 2.50 -11.19 16.55
CA ASP A 116 3.48 -10.70 17.50
C ASP A 116 3.90 -11.85 18.44
N ARG A 117 5.21 -12.11 18.45
CA ARG A 117 5.78 -13.26 19.13
C ARG A 117 5.67 -13.17 20.65
N LYS A 118 5.69 -11.96 21.20
CA LYS A 118 5.57 -11.74 22.64
C LYS A 118 4.17 -12.12 23.06
N LEU A 119 3.16 -11.62 22.36
CA LEU A 119 1.76 -11.98 22.59
C LEU A 119 1.55 -13.50 22.51
N PHE A 120 2.09 -14.16 21.48
CA PHE A 120 1.92 -15.60 21.34
C PHE A 120 2.57 -16.37 22.51
N LEU A 121 3.80 -16.03 22.87
CA LEU A 121 4.49 -16.65 24.01
C LEU A 121 3.81 -16.37 25.35
N GLU A 122 3.27 -15.17 25.57
CA GLU A 122 2.50 -14.84 26.77
C GLU A 122 1.21 -15.67 26.86
N SER A 123 0.54 -15.91 25.72
CA SER A 123 -0.62 -16.79 25.68
C SER A 123 -0.27 -18.24 26.05
N ILE A 124 0.89 -18.74 25.59
CA ILE A 124 1.39 -20.08 25.93
C ILE A 124 1.78 -20.15 27.41
N LYS A 125 2.47 -19.13 27.94
CA LYS A 125 2.90 -19.07 29.34
C LYS A 125 1.75 -19.23 30.33
N ASN A 126 0.56 -18.80 29.94
CA ASN A 126 -0.67 -18.91 30.74
C ASN A 126 -1.48 -20.19 30.48
N SER A 127 -0.91 -21.15 29.74
CA SER A 127 -1.55 -22.41 29.35
C SER A 127 -0.79 -23.63 29.90
N PRO A 128 -1.44 -24.81 30.03
CA PRO A 128 -0.77 -26.05 30.41
C PRO A 128 0.41 -26.44 29.49
N GLU A 129 0.36 -26.03 28.22
CA GLU A 129 1.39 -26.31 27.23
C GLU A 129 2.74 -25.65 27.55
N TYR A 130 2.78 -24.64 28.43
CA TYR A 130 4.03 -24.06 28.89
C TYR A 130 4.95 -25.09 29.55
N ASP A 131 4.39 -26.10 30.21
CA ASP A 131 5.15 -27.20 30.84
C ASP A 131 5.79 -28.15 29.83
N LEU A 132 5.42 -28.05 28.55
CA LEU A 132 5.98 -28.85 27.46
C LEU A 132 6.99 -28.05 26.63
N LEU A 133 7.20 -26.75 26.93
CA LEU A 133 7.97 -25.84 26.08
C LEU A 133 9.47 -25.98 26.32
N TYR A 134 10.21 -26.29 25.26
CA TYR A 134 11.67 -26.35 25.26
C TYR A 134 12.25 -25.39 24.23
N ILE A 135 13.41 -24.83 24.56
CA ILE A 135 14.24 -24.02 23.67
C ILE A 135 15.56 -24.74 23.41
N CYS A 136 16.02 -24.64 22.18
CA CYS A 136 17.34 -25.11 21.77
C CYS A 136 18.19 -23.89 21.38
N ASP A 137 19.37 -23.77 21.99
CA ASP A 137 20.35 -22.69 21.73
C ASP A 137 21.41 -23.14 20.70
N GLN A 138 21.81 -22.22 19.82
CA GLN A 138 22.53 -22.43 18.54
C GLN A 138 23.69 -23.44 18.55
N ASN A 139 24.34 -23.74 19.68
CA ASN A 139 25.51 -24.62 19.69
C ASN A 139 25.20 -26.13 19.61
N ASP A 140 23.99 -26.55 20.01
CA ASP A 140 23.63 -27.99 20.10
C ASP A 140 22.41 -28.38 19.22
N CYS A 141 21.92 -27.44 18.40
CA CYS A 141 20.66 -27.58 17.67
C CYS A 141 20.85 -27.91 16.19
N ILE A 142 19.78 -28.42 15.57
CA ILE A 142 19.71 -28.69 14.13
C ILE A 142 20.17 -27.43 13.36
N LYS A 143 21.24 -27.56 12.57
CA LYS A 143 21.83 -26.49 11.73
C LYS A 143 22.33 -25.25 12.48
N ASN A 144 22.61 -25.35 13.77
CA ASN A 144 23.10 -24.25 14.62
C ASN A 144 22.15 -23.03 14.71
N LYS A 145 20.83 -23.28 14.78
CA LYS A 145 19.80 -22.23 14.85
C LYS A 145 19.00 -22.31 16.14
N TYR A 146 18.40 -21.20 16.53
CA TYR A 146 17.40 -21.16 17.60
C TYR A 146 16.13 -21.91 17.18
N TYR A 147 15.56 -22.69 18.10
CA TYR A 147 14.25 -23.34 17.91
C TYR A 147 13.45 -23.41 19.20
N LEU A 148 12.13 -23.27 19.07
CA LEU A 148 11.16 -23.66 20.10
C LEU A 148 10.32 -24.83 19.61
N SER A 149 10.14 -25.82 20.47
CA SER A 149 9.25 -26.95 20.21
C SER A 149 8.66 -27.47 21.51
N TYR A 150 7.69 -28.37 21.37
CA TYR A 150 7.09 -29.08 22.48
C TYR A 150 7.67 -30.49 22.59
N TYR A 151 7.92 -30.93 23.82
CA TYR A 151 8.27 -32.31 24.14
C TYR A 151 7.55 -32.77 25.39
N LYS A 152 6.93 -33.95 25.33
CA LYS A 152 6.31 -34.62 26.48
C LYS A 152 7.25 -35.66 27.09
N ASN A 153 7.89 -36.47 26.24
CA ASN A 153 8.90 -37.47 26.59
C ASN A 153 10.03 -37.43 25.55
N ASN A 154 11.18 -38.08 25.81
CA ASN A 154 12.30 -38.24 24.87
C ASN A 154 12.85 -36.90 24.31
N VAL A 155 13.14 -35.96 25.20
CA VAL A 155 13.73 -34.66 24.85
C VAL A 155 15.12 -34.88 24.21
N PRO A 156 15.39 -34.34 23.00
CA PRO A 156 16.71 -34.47 22.40
C PRO A 156 17.79 -33.72 23.20
N ASN A 157 19.05 -34.16 23.09
CA ASN A 157 20.18 -33.44 23.68
C ASN A 157 20.24 -31.98 23.13
N GLY A 158 20.66 -31.03 23.97
CA GLY A 158 20.76 -29.61 23.62
C GLY A 158 19.48 -28.78 23.88
N TRP A 159 18.35 -29.42 24.16
CA TRP A 159 17.10 -28.73 24.48
C TRP A 159 16.96 -28.46 25.97
N THR A 160 16.68 -27.20 26.31
CA THR A 160 16.47 -26.73 27.68
C THR A 160 15.00 -26.42 27.90
N LYS A 161 14.43 -26.88 29.01
CA LYS A 161 13.04 -26.57 29.36
C LYS A 161 12.90 -25.10 29.74
N VAL A 162 12.03 -24.36 29.07
CA VAL A 162 11.94 -22.89 29.25
C VAL A 162 11.57 -22.54 30.69
N LYS A 163 10.58 -23.25 31.27
CA LYS A 163 10.11 -23.04 32.65
C LYS A 163 11.18 -23.21 33.73
N ASP A 164 12.15 -24.10 33.50
CA ASP A 164 13.18 -24.46 34.47
C ASP A 164 14.51 -23.72 34.20
N SER A 165 14.50 -22.77 33.28
CA SER A 165 15.68 -22.04 32.81
C SER A 165 15.62 -20.55 33.13
N ASN A 166 16.72 -19.85 32.87
CA ASN A 166 16.79 -18.39 32.98
C ASN A 166 16.22 -17.64 31.77
N TRP A 167 15.70 -18.34 30.75
CA TRP A 167 15.12 -17.69 29.57
C TRP A 167 13.85 -16.94 29.92
N THR A 168 13.85 -15.62 29.70
CA THR A 168 12.62 -14.83 29.72
C THR A 168 12.01 -14.74 28.32
N ILE A 169 10.70 -14.42 28.25
CA ILE A 169 10.06 -14.10 26.96
C ILE A 169 10.82 -12.97 26.26
N SER A 170 11.30 -11.95 27.00
CA SER A 170 12.06 -10.84 26.40
C SER A 170 13.36 -11.31 25.75
N ASP A 171 14.09 -12.24 26.38
CA ASP A 171 15.32 -12.80 25.82
C ASP A 171 15.03 -13.56 24.52
N ILE A 172 13.94 -14.35 24.50
CA ILE A 172 13.50 -15.07 23.31
C ILE A 172 13.19 -14.08 22.18
N ILE A 173 12.45 -13.00 22.44
CA ILE A 173 12.10 -12.00 21.42
C ILE A 173 13.37 -11.36 20.84
N LYS A 174 14.30 -10.90 21.70
CA LYS A 174 15.56 -10.28 21.27
C LYS A 174 16.40 -11.17 20.35
N LYS A 175 16.32 -12.49 20.52
CA LYS A 175 17.12 -13.45 19.73
C LYS A 175 16.40 -13.99 18.51
N THR A 176 15.14 -13.64 18.29
CA THR A 176 14.31 -14.36 17.32
C THR A 176 13.50 -13.44 16.41
N THR A 177 13.27 -12.17 16.77
CA THR A 177 12.77 -11.17 15.82
C THR A 177 13.92 -10.48 15.10
N LEU A 178 13.73 -10.10 13.84
CA LEU A 178 14.76 -9.39 13.09
C LEU A 178 15.12 -8.05 13.76
N ILE A 179 14.14 -7.26 14.19
CA ILE A 179 14.39 -6.01 14.93
C ILE A 179 15.13 -6.28 16.24
N GLY A 180 14.75 -7.32 16.98
CA GLY A 180 15.39 -7.69 18.24
C GLY A 180 16.88 -8.03 18.03
N ILE A 181 17.17 -8.82 17.01
CA ILE A 181 18.54 -9.23 16.68
C ILE A 181 19.36 -8.01 16.23
N LEU A 182 18.83 -7.18 15.33
CA LEU A 182 19.51 -5.99 14.82
C LEU A 182 19.88 -5.01 15.94
N ASN A 183 18.97 -4.81 16.90
CA ASN A 183 19.20 -3.95 18.06
C ASN A 183 20.21 -4.52 19.07
N ASP A 184 20.44 -5.84 19.05
CA ASP A 184 21.39 -6.53 19.95
C ASP A 184 22.80 -6.71 19.33
N LEU A 185 22.98 -6.38 18.04
CA LEU A 185 24.26 -6.51 17.36
C LEU A 185 25.31 -5.54 17.93
N LYS A 186 26.48 -6.08 18.28
CA LYS A 186 27.65 -5.29 18.70
C LYS A 186 28.21 -4.42 17.58
N THR A 187 28.13 -4.90 16.34
CA THR A 187 28.56 -4.18 15.14
C THR A 187 27.38 -4.07 14.19
N PRO A 188 26.87 -2.85 13.94
CA PRO A 188 25.72 -2.66 13.07
C PRO A 188 25.98 -3.16 11.65
N ILE A 189 24.99 -3.81 11.06
CA ILE A 189 24.97 -4.15 9.62
C ILE A 189 24.34 -2.98 8.87
N TYR A 190 24.94 -2.60 7.75
CA TYR A 190 24.39 -1.55 6.88
C TYR A 190 22.95 -1.88 6.49
N SER A 191 22.08 -0.87 6.51
CA SER A 191 20.66 -1.01 6.15
C SER A 191 20.43 -1.26 4.64
N THR A 192 21.49 -1.34 3.85
CA THR A 192 21.47 -1.64 2.41
C THR A 192 22.15 -2.96 2.08
N ASP A 193 22.67 -3.68 3.08
CA ASP A 193 23.36 -4.97 2.88
C ASP A 193 22.35 -6.12 2.96
N THR A 194 21.65 -6.34 1.85
CA THR A 194 20.58 -7.33 1.75
C THR A 194 21.06 -8.75 2.08
N GLU A 195 22.24 -9.12 1.58
CA GLU A 195 22.82 -10.45 1.84
C GLU A 195 23.14 -10.65 3.32
N ALA A 196 23.77 -9.67 3.99
CA ALA A 196 24.05 -9.79 5.41
C ALA A 196 22.76 -9.85 6.25
N ARG A 197 21.71 -9.10 5.87
CA ARG A 197 20.41 -9.12 6.55
C ARG A 197 19.71 -10.48 6.41
N TRP A 198 19.70 -11.08 5.21
CA TRP A 198 19.17 -12.44 5.01
C TRP A 198 19.98 -13.51 5.74
N ASN A 199 21.32 -13.47 5.65
CA ASN A 199 22.20 -14.40 6.34
C ASN A 199 21.98 -14.34 7.87
N LEU A 200 21.81 -13.13 8.41
CA LEU A 200 21.49 -12.94 9.83
C LEU A 200 20.13 -13.55 10.18
N ALA A 201 19.08 -13.26 9.41
CA ALA A 201 17.76 -13.82 9.64
C ALA A 201 17.77 -15.36 9.60
N ASP A 202 18.51 -15.96 8.66
CA ASP A 202 18.65 -17.41 8.54
C ASP A 202 19.45 -18.03 9.69
N GLN A 203 20.57 -17.42 10.09
CA GLN A 203 21.42 -17.87 11.20
C GLN A 203 20.65 -17.91 12.53
N TYR A 204 19.81 -16.91 12.78
CA TYR A 204 18.99 -16.85 13.99
C TYR A 204 17.66 -17.61 13.85
N GLY A 205 17.40 -18.21 12.68
CA GLY A 205 16.20 -18.99 12.43
C GLY A 205 14.92 -18.15 12.46
N VAL A 206 14.98 -16.86 12.16
CA VAL A 206 13.85 -15.91 12.24
C VAL A 206 12.59 -16.53 11.62
N PHE A 207 12.64 -17.02 10.39
CA PHE A 207 11.46 -17.57 9.70
C PHE A 207 11.09 -19.01 10.07
N ASN A 208 11.90 -19.73 10.86
CA ASN A 208 11.69 -21.15 11.19
C ASN A 208 11.47 -21.41 12.68
N PHE A 209 11.57 -20.37 13.51
CA PHE A 209 11.68 -20.48 14.97
C PHE A 209 10.45 -21.08 15.68
N TYR A 210 9.22 -20.71 15.28
CA TYR A 210 7.96 -21.17 15.93
C TYR A 210 7.22 -22.30 15.24
N GLY A 211 7.77 -22.85 14.15
CA GLY A 211 7.03 -23.75 13.28
C GLY A 211 6.35 -24.90 14.04
N ASP A 212 7.01 -25.49 15.04
CA ASP A 212 6.42 -26.55 15.85
C ASP A 212 5.38 -26.05 16.87
N LEU A 213 5.56 -24.88 17.48
CA LEU A 213 4.58 -24.34 18.44
C LEU A 213 3.25 -24.05 17.77
N ILE A 214 3.27 -23.52 16.55
CA ILE A 214 2.05 -23.22 15.80
C ILE A 214 1.40 -24.50 15.27
N ARG A 215 2.20 -25.54 14.99
CA ARG A 215 1.74 -26.84 14.48
C ARG A 215 1.30 -27.84 15.56
N HIS A 216 1.32 -27.47 16.83
CA HIS A 216 0.73 -28.30 17.88
C HIS A 216 -0.78 -28.03 17.99
N ASN A 217 -1.61 -29.08 18.03
CA ASN A 217 -3.06 -28.97 17.89
C ASN A 217 -3.72 -28.07 18.95
N VAL A 218 -3.19 -28.03 20.17
CA VAL A 218 -3.75 -27.20 21.26
C VAL A 218 -3.50 -25.72 21.01
N THR A 219 -2.29 -25.35 20.62
CA THR A 219 -1.89 -23.95 20.41
C THR A 219 -2.28 -23.41 19.04
N ARG A 220 -2.50 -24.30 18.06
CA ARG A 220 -2.86 -23.94 16.68
C ARG A 220 -4.06 -23.02 16.59
N PHE A 221 -5.18 -23.38 17.21
CA PHE A 221 -6.41 -22.60 17.11
C PHE A 221 -6.38 -21.34 17.97
N ASN A 222 -5.61 -21.36 19.05
CA ASN A 222 -5.32 -20.14 19.82
C ASN A 222 -4.48 -19.15 18.99
N TYR A 223 -3.43 -19.62 18.31
CA TYR A 223 -2.63 -18.81 17.37
C TYR A 223 -3.52 -18.19 16.29
N MET A 224 -4.33 -19.02 15.62
CA MET A 224 -5.25 -18.53 14.58
C MET A 224 -6.23 -17.50 15.14
N LYS A 225 -6.81 -17.74 16.32
CA LYS A 225 -7.71 -16.80 16.97
C LYS A 225 -7.02 -15.46 17.24
N LEU A 226 -5.82 -15.48 17.83
CA LEU A 226 -5.05 -14.27 18.11
C LEU A 226 -4.70 -13.49 16.84
N VAL A 227 -4.28 -14.18 15.76
CA VAL A 227 -4.04 -13.54 14.46
C VAL A 227 -5.29 -12.82 13.95
N LEU A 228 -6.45 -13.48 13.98
CA LEU A 228 -7.71 -12.90 13.48
C LEU A 228 -8.23 -11.77 14.38
N ASP A 229 -8.11 -11.92 15.70
CA ASP A 229 -8.54 -10.89 16.66
C ASP A 229 -7.70 -9.62 16.51
N HIS A 230 -6.37 -9.75 16.44
CA HIS A 230 -5.48 -8.61 16.22
C HIS A 230 -5.64 -7.98 14.83
N ALA A 231 -5.95 -8.79 13.80
CA ALA A 231 -6.33 -8.25 12.50
C ALA A 231 -7.58 -7.35 12.63
N LEU A 232 -8.61 -7.79 13.35
CA LEU A 232 -9.81 -6.98 13.59
C LEU A 232 -9.56 -5.75 14.47
N GLU A 233 -8.67 -5.82 15.46
CA GLU A 233 -8.24 -4.67 16.26
C GLU A 233 -7.57 -3.59 15.40
N GLU A 234 -6.84 -4.00 14.36
CA GLU A 234 -6.26 -3.08 13.35
C GLU A 234 -7.19 -2.82 12.15
N ASN A 235 -8.46 -3.21 12.24
CA ASN A 235 -9.47 -3.07 11.18
C ASN A 235 -9.07 -3.70 9.82
N ILE A 236 -8.42 -4.87 9.89
CA ILE A 236 -8.14 -5.76 8.77
C ILE A 236 -9.17 -6.89 8.81
N GLN A 237 -9.89 -7.07 7.71
CA GLN A 237 -11.11 -7.88 7.67
C GLN A 237 -10.97 -9.10 6.76
N LEU A 238 -9.91 -9.17 5.94
CA LEU A 238 -9.62 -10.26 5.01
C LEU A 238 -8.15 -10.66 5.11
N LEU A 239 -7.84 -11.95 5.13
CA LEU A 239 -6.46 -12.46 5.15
C LEU A 239 -6.23 -13.53 4.08
N GLU A 240 -5.15 -13.42 3.32
CA GLU A 240 -4.67 -14.49 2.42
C GLU A 240 -3.33 -15.04 2.88
N PHE A 241 -3.38 -16.20 3.53
CA PHE A 241 -2.21 -16.83 4.10
C PHE A 241 -1.41 -17.58 3.03
N ARG A 242 -0.14 -17.19 2.83
CA ARG A 242 0.87 -18.04 2.22
C ARG A 242 1.23 -19.11 3.22
N ARG A 243 1.06 -20.37 2.82
CA ARG A 243 1.40 -21.51 3.65
C ARG A 243 2.09 -22.58 2.83
N GLY A 244 3.07 -23.26 3.43
CA GLY A 244 3.55 -24.52 2.89
C GLY A 244 2.48 -25.60 2.99
N PHE A 245 2.89 -26.86 2.98
CA PHE A 245 1.94 -27.98 2.93
C PHE A 245 1.22 -28.25 4.25
N PHE A 246 -0.02 -28.73 4.13
CA PHE A 246 -0.82 -29.29 5.22
C PHE A 246 -0.38 -30.72 5.56
N GLY A 247 -0.85 -31.24 6.69
CA GLY A 247 -0.50 -32.57 7.19
C GLY A 247 0.67 -32.57 8.18
N ASN A 248 1.00 -31.39 8.70
CA ASN A 248 2.10 -31.18 9.65
C ASN A 248 1.60 -30.78 11.05
N LEU A 249 0.28 -30.59 11.22
CA LEU A 249 -0.34 -30.42 12.53
C LEU A 249 -0.16 -31.70 13.34
N PHE A 250 0.12 -31.61 14.64
CA PHE A 250 0.36 -32.79 15.47
C PHE A 250 -0.16 -32.65 16.89
N TYR A 251 -0.27 -33.78 17.58
CA TYR A 251 -0.56 -33.86 19.01
C TYR A 251 0.30 -34.94 19.68
N PHE A 252 0.33 -34.97 21.00
CA PHE A 252 0.93 -36.07 21.75
C PHE A 252 -0.13 -37.08 22.20
N ASP A 253 0.10 -38.36 21.95
CA ASP A 253 -0.75 -39.42 22.49
C ASP A 253 -0.56 -39.61 24.02
N GLU A 254 -1.25 -40.59 24.59
CA GLU A 254 -1.15 -40.93 26.01
C GLU A 254 0.28 -41.27 26.45
N ASN A 255 1.06 -41.92 25.57
CA ASN A 255 2.46 -42.31 25.79
C ASN A 255 3.46 -41.17 25.49
N GLY A 256 2.98 -40.04 24.98
CA GLY A 256 3.81 -38.89 24.61
C GLY A 256 4.47 -38.99 23.24
N LEU A 257 4.01 -39.90 22.38
CA LEU A 257 4.44 -39.99 20.99
C LEU A 257 3.78 -38.88 20.17
N ARG A 258 4.56 -38.25 19.28
CA ARG A 258 4.08 -37.23 18.33
C ARG A 258 3.30 -37.90 17.20
N ILE A 259 2.01 -37.62 17.12
CA ILE A 259 1.11 -38.11 16.07
C ILE A 259 0.75 -36.95 15.14
N SER A 260 1.08 -37.09 13.86
CA SER A 260 0.70 -36.12 12.83
C SER A 260 -0.74 -36.33 12.36
N ILE A 261 -1.45 -35.22 12.21
CA ILE A 261 -2.78 -35.14 11.61
C ILE A 261 -2.59 -35.00 10.10
N ASN A 262 -3.31 -35.79 9.32
CA ASN A 262 -3.22 -35.75 7.86
C ASN A 262 -3.79 -34.43 7.29
N ALA A 263 -3.47 -34.13 6.03
CA ALA A 263 -3.82 -32.85 5.41
C ALA A 263 -5.33 -32.56 5.35
N THR A 264 -6.15 -33.55 5.00
CA THR A 264 -7.62 -33.38 4.88
C THR A 264 -8.27 -33.15 6.25
N GLU A 265 -7.85 -33.91 7.27
CA GLU A 265 -8.35 -33.73 8.64
C GLU A 265 -7.95 -32.36 9.21
N GLU A 266 -6.71 -31.92 8.96
CA GLU A 266 -6.27 -30.58 9.34
C GLU A 266 -7.13 -29.49 8.68
N LEU A 267 -7.43 -29.62 7.38
CA LEU A 267 -8.26 -28.68 6.64
C LEU A 267 -9.71 -28.66 7.13
N ASP A 268 -10.29 -29.81 7.46
CA ASP A 268 -11.64 -29.90 8.01
C ASP A 268 -11.75 -29.17 9.36
N LEU A 269 -10.73 -29.32 10.22
CA LEU A 269 -10.66 -28.60 11.49
C LEU A 269 -10.53 -27.09 11.28
N LEU A 270 -9.69 -26.64 10.35
CA LEU A 270 -9.54 -25.23 10.01
C LEU A 270 -10.81 -24.62 9.40
N LEU A 271 -11.53 -25.37 8.57
CA LEU A 271 -12.83 -24.96 8.01
C LEU A 271 -13.90 -24.84 9.09
N LYS A 272 -13.94 -25.78 10.04
CA LYS A 272 -14.84 -25.69 11.19
C LYS A 272 -14.53 -24.44 12.02
N PHE A 273 -13.25 -24.19 12.32
CA PHE A 273 -12.80 -22.99 13.02
C PHE A 273 -13.19 -21.71 12.26
N LYS A 274 -12.95 -21.66 10.94
CA LYS A 274 -13.32 -20.53 10.08
C LYS A 274 -14.81 -20.20 10.16
N LYS A 275 -15.67 -21.21 10.00
CA LYS A 275 -17.13 -21.03 10.04
C LYS A 275 -17.57 -20.49 11.40
N ASP A 276 -17.05 -21.05 12.49
CA ASP A 276 -17.35 -20.59 13.85
C ASP A 276 -16.88 -19.14 14.07
N TYR A 277 -15.64 -18.83 13.69
CA TYR A 277 -15.07 -17.50 13.86
C TYR A 277 -15.84 -16.42 13.09
N ILE A 278 -16.12 -16.66 11.79
CA ILE A 278 -16.88 -15.71 10.95
C ILE A 278 -18.29 -15.50 11.51
N SER A 279 -18.95 -16.56 12.01
CA SER A 279 -20.29 -16.45 12.59
C SER A 279 -20.32 -15.56 13.84
N LYS A 280 -19.25 -15.57 14.64
CA LYS A 280 -19.09 -14.76 15.86
C LYS A 280 -18.59 -13.35 15.57
N ASN A 281 -17.95 -13.13 14.43
CA ASN A 281 -17.33 -11.87 14.05
C ASN A 281 -17.88 -11.39 12.69
N PRO A 282 -19.12 -10.88 12.61
CA PRO A 282 -19.77 -10.54 11.34
C PRO A 282 -19.06 -9.42 10.55
N LYS A 283 -18.20 -8.64 11.21
CA LYS A 283 -17.34 -7.62 10.56
C LYS A 283 -16.20 -8.22 9.73
N PHE A 284 -15.77 -9.44 10.09
CA PHE A 284 -14.73 -10.16 9.37
C PHE A 284 -15.30 -10.68 8.05
N ILE A 285 -14.54 -10.50 6.96
CA ILE A 285 -14.93 -10.90 5.61
C ILE A 285 -14.62 -12.38 5.46
N ASP A 286 -13.33 -12.74 5.47
CA ASP A 286 -12.90 -14.10 5.17
C ASP A 286 -11.40 -14.33 5.45
N PHE A 287 -10.97 -15.60 5.47
CA PHE A 287 -9.57 -15.95 5.27
C PHE A 287 -9.44 -17.20 4.38
N ILE A 288 -8.41 -17.21 3.55
CA ILE A 288 -8.12 -18.30 2.59
C ILE A 288 -6.62 -18.61 2.56
N PHE A 289 -6.27 -19.73 1.94
CA PHE A 289 -4.90 -20.21 1.81
C PHE A 289 -4.41 -20.19 0.37
N LEU A 290 -3.18 -19.72 0.21
CA LEU A 290 -2.37 -19.81 -0.98
C LEU A 290 -1.20 -20.74 -0.64
N ILE A 291 -1.06 -21.84 -1.38
CA ILE A 291 0.00 -22.80 -1.10
C ILE A 291 1.29 -22.36 -1.77
N TYR A 292 2.40 -22.40 -1.05
CA TYR A 292 3.70 -22.10 -1.65
C TYR A 292 4.63 -23.31 -1.69
N SER A 293 5.61 -23.22 -2.58
CA SER A 293 6.86 -23.98 -2.45
C SER A 293 8.06 -23.07 -2.21
N SER A 294 9.09 -23.59 -1.55
CA SER A 294 10.38 -22.89 -1.46
C SER A 294 11.10 -22.93 -2.80
N ARG A 295 11.72 -21.81 -3.18
CA ARG A 295 12.63 -21.69 -4.34
C ARG A 295 13.89 -22.54 -4.26
N GLN A 296 14.22 -23.10 -3.09
CA GLN A 296 15.35 -24.03 -2.95
C GLN A 296 14.96 -25.49 -3.24
N SER A 297 13.68 -25.75 -3.51
CA SER A 297 13.20 -27.11 -3.80
C SER A 297 13.70 -27.58 -5.17
N SER A 298 13.98 -28.86 -5.32
CA SER A 298 14.24 -29.48 -6.62
C SER A 298 13.01 -29.49 -7.53
N LYS A 299 13.21 -29.65 -8.84
CA LYS A 299 12.10 -29.77 -9.81
C LYS A 299 11.11 -30.89 -9.46
N GLU A 300 11.59 -32.02 -8.97
CA GLU A 300 10.74 -33.15 -8.59
C GLU A 300 9.91 -32.84 -7.34
N GLN A 301 10.49 -32.14 -6.35
CA GLN A 301 9.73 -31.67 -5.19
C GLN A 301 8.62 -30.70 -5.61
N ILE A 302 8.92 -29.71 -6.46
CA ILE A 302 7.89 -28.79 -6.97
C ILE A 302 6.79 -29.54 -7.73
N LYS A 303 7.15 -30.55 -8.52
CA LYS A 303 6.16 -31.37 -9.23
C LYS A 303 5.21 -32.09 -8.27
N ILE A 304 5.75 -32.72 -7.22
CA ILE A 304 4.96 -33.37 -6.15
C ILE A 304 4.06 -32.35 -5.45
N HIS A 305 4.61 -31.18 -5.12
CA HIS A 305 3.89 -30.10 -4.47
C HIS A 305 2.70 -29.60 -5.29
N ILE A 306 2.89 -29.35 -6.59
CA ILE A 306 1.82 -28.92 -7.51
C ILE A 306 0.73 -29.99 -7.62
N ASN A 307 1.10 -31.26 -7.74
CA ASN A 307 0.12 -32.35 -7.82
C ASN A 307 -0.72 -32.45 -6.52
N ASN A 308 -0.06 -32.34 -5.36
CA ASN A 308 -0.76 -32.34 -4.07
C ASN A 308 -1.67 -31.12 -3.91
N LEU A 309 -1.21 -29.95 -4.36
CA LEU A 309 -2.01 -28.73 -4.37
C LEU A 309 -3.28 -28.89 -5.21
N ILE A 310 -3.16 -29.39 -6.43
CA ILE A 310 -4.30 -29.62 -7.32
C ILE A 310 -5.32 -30.54 -6.65
N ASN A 311 -4.86 -31.64 -6.03
CA ASN A 311 -5.73 -32.55 -5.29
C ASN A 311 -6.46 -31.85 -4.12
N LEU A 312 -5.75 -31.07 -3.31
CA LEU A 312 -6.37 -30.34 -2.20
C LEU A 312 -7.32 -29.23 -2.68
N GLN A 313 -7.00 -28.55 -3.78
CA GLN A 313 -7.85 -27.52 -4.35
C GLN A 313 -9.17 -28.10 -4.87
N HIS A 314 -9.12 -29.29 -5.51
CA HIS A 314 -10.34 -30.00 -5.91
C HIS A 314 -11.27 -30.32 -4.72
N LEU A 315 -10.69 -30.70 -3.57
CA LEU A 315 -11.45 -31.02 -2.37
C LEU A 315 -11.94 -29.77 -1.63
N TYR A 316 -11.20 -28.67 -1.70
CA TYR A 316 -11.44 -27.45 -0.92
C TYR A 316 -11.35 -26.16 -1.79
N PRO A 317 -12.16 -26.03 -2.85
CA PRO A 317 -12.01 -24.99 -3.89
C PRO A 317 -12.27 -23.56 -3.41
N ASP A 318 -12.98 -23.39 -2.29
CA ASP A 318 -13.26 -22.09 -1.68
C ASP A 318 -12.28 -21.72 -0.55
N PHE A 319 -11.32 -22.60 -0.24
CA PHE A 319 -10.39 -22.42 0.87
C PHE A 319 -8.93 -22.45 0.44
N ILE A 320 -8.58 -23.32 -0.50
CA ILE A 320 -7.28 -23.32 -1.18
C ILE A 320 -7.47 -22.60 -2.51
N ARG A 321 -6.85 -21.43 -2.67
CA ARG A 321 -7.22 -20.47 -3.71
C ARG A 321 -6.08 -20.04 -4.62
N GLY A 322 -4.87 -20.54 -4.40
CA GLY A 322 -3.77 -20.18 -5.27
C GLY A 322 -2.43 -20.78 -4.92
N TYR A 323 -1.43 -20.36 -5.68
CA TYR A 323 -0.05 -20.80 -5.57
C TYR A 323 0.97 -19.66 -5.61
N ASP A 324 2.07 -19.85 -4.90
CA ASP A 324 3.20 -18.93 -4.83
C ASP A 324 4.56 -19.68 -4.76
N MET A 325 5.65 -18.98 -5.01
CA MET A 325 7.03 -19.43 -4.80
C MET A 325 7.79 -18.46 -3.90
N VAL A 326 8.22 -18.95 -2.74
CA VAL A 326 8.78 -18.11 -1.66
C VAL A 326 10.23 -18.44 -1.34
N GLY A 327 10.86 -17.59 -0.52
CA GLY A 327 12.26 -17.64 -0.12
C GLY A 327 13.09 -16.56 -0.82
N GLU A 328 14.29 -16.31 -0.31
CA GLU A 328 15.22 -15.28 -0.83
C GLU A 328 15.41 -15.47 -2.34
N GLU A 329 14.91 -14.51 -3.12
CA GLU A 329 14.78 -14.63 -4.57
C GLU A 329 16.16 -14.69 -5.25
N ASP A 330 17.10 -13.85 -4.80
CA ASP A 330 18.46 -13.76 -5.34
C ASP A 330 19.32 -15.00 -5.10
N LYS A 331 19.00 -15.79 -4.07
CA LYS A 331 19.72 -17.03 -3.76
C LYS A 331 18.96 -18.29 -4.18
N GLY A 332 17.70 -18.19 -4.58
CA GLY A 332 16.85 -19.34 -4.93
C GLY A 332 16.76 -19.62 -6.42
N HIS A 333 16.12 -20.74 -6.80
CA HIS A 333 15.77 -20.99 -8.19
C HIS A 333 14.71 -20.00 -8.71
N THR A 334 14.83 -19.65 -9.97
CA THR A 334 13.93 -18.83 -10.78
C THR A 334 12.64 -19.59 -11.10
N ILE A 335 11.61 -18.84 -11.48
CA ILE A 335 10.35 -19.36 -12.00
C ILE A 335 10.63 -20.14 -13.29
N LEU A 336 11.50 -19.63 -14.17
CA LEU A 336 11.93 -20.33 -15.39
C LEU A 336 12.50 -21.73 -15.12
N PHE A 337 13.33 -21.88 -14.09
CA PHE A 337 13.89 -23.18 -13.72
C PHE A 337 12.81 -24.23 -13.40
N HIS A 338 11.70 -23.79 -12.82
CA HIS A 338 10.55 -24.63 -12.46
C HIS A 338 9.41 -24.62 -13.48
N SER A 339 9.60 -23.98 -14.65
CA SER A 339 8.56 -23.73 -15.65
C SER A 339 7.73 -24.96 -16.01
N ASP A 340 8.33 -26.14 -16.18
CA ASP A 340 7.61 -27.39 -16.50
C ASP A 340 6.44 -27.66 -15.52
N SER A 341 6.70 -27.57 -14.21
CA SER A 341 5.69 -27.81 -13.17
C SER A 341 4.74 -26.62 -13.01
N LEU A 342 5.22 -25.40 -13.20
CA LEU A 342 4.42 -24.19 -13.05
C LEU A 342 3.46 -23.98 -14.22
N ILE A 343 3.82 -24.44 -15.43
CA ILE A 343 2.91 -24.51 -16.58
C ILE A 343 1.75 -25.45 -16.26
N ASN A 344 1.97 -26.54 -15.52
CA ASN A 344 0.87 -27.42 -15.07
C ASN A 344 -0.08 -26.66 -14.13
N ALA A 345 0.45 -25.94 -13.13
CA ALA A 345 -0.36 -25.11 -12.24
C ALA A 345 -1.14 -24.02 -13.00
N PHE A 346 -0.54 -23.42 -14.02
CA PHE A 346 -1.18 -22.45 -14.90
C PHE A 346 -2.26 -23.06 -15.80
N ASN A 347 -2.03 -24.24 -16.37
CA ASN A 347 -3.06 -24.93 -17.13
C ASN A 347 -4.23 -25.31 -16.23
N TYR A 348 -3.94 -25.75 -15.01
CA TYR A 348 -4.96 -26.02 -14.00
C TYR A 348 -5.78 -24.76 -13.67
N SER A 349 -5.13 -23.60 -13.43
CA SER A 349 -5.83 -22.33 -13.14
C SER A 349 -6.81 -21.93 -14.24
N LYS A 350 -6.50 -22.22 -15.51
CA LYS A 350 -7.42 -22.00 -16.64
C LYS A 350 -8.65 -22.91 -16.60
N THR A 351 -8.49 -24.16 -16.17
CA THR A 351 -9.61 -25.12 -16.10
C THR A 351 -10.57 -24.82 -14.97
N THR A 352 -10.13 -24.11 -13.94
CA THR A 352 -10.90 -23.90 -12.69
C THR A 352 -11.73 -22.60 -12.72
N ASN A 353 -11.77 -21.91 -13.86
CA ASN A 353 -12.57 -20.71 -14.14
C ASN A 353 -12.52 -19.64 -13.03
N GLY A 354 -11.30 -19.29 -12.58
CA GLY A 354 -11.08 -18.26 -11.56
C GLY A 354 -11.23 -18.74 -10.11
N SER A 355 -11.25 -20.06 -9.88
CA SER A 355 -11.20 -20.63 -8.52
C SER A 355 -9.79 -20.89 -7.97
N PHE A 356 -8.76 -20.63 -8.78
CA PHE A 356 -7.36 -20.79 -8.39
C PHE A 356 -6.49 -19.76 -9.10
N ASP A 357 -5.73 -18.97 -8.33
CA ASP A 357 -4.89 -17.88 -8.81
C ASP A 357 -3.38 -18.20 -8.64
N LEU A 358 -2.54 -17.70 -9.55
CA LEU A 358 -1.09 -17.65 -9.35
C LEU A 358 -0.72 -16.26 -8.85
N VAL A 359 0.14 -16.18 -7.83
CA VAL A 359 0.46 -14.93 -7.11
C VAL A 359 1.94 -14.90 -6.69
N PHE A 360 2.84 -15.04 -7.67
CA PHE A 360 4.26 -15.23 -7.41
C PHE A 360 4.91 -14.03 -6.74
N HIS A 361 5.76 -14.27 -5.73
CA HIS A 361 6.89 -13.38 -5.47
C HIS A 361 7.71 -13.23 -6.76
N ALA A 362 7.98 -12.01 -7.17
CA ALA A 362 8.85 -11.78 -8.31
C ALA A 362 9.45 -10.38 -8.26
N GLY A 363 10.75 -10.31 -8.53
CA GLY A 363 11.47 -9.07 -8.63
C GLY A 363 11.74 -8.38 -7.30
N GLU A 364 11.72 -9.08 -6.17
CA GLU A 364 12.25 -8.62 -4.89
C GLU A 364 13.78 -8.63 -4.91
N THR A 365 14.36 -7.74 -5.71
CA THR A 365 15.81 -7.68 -5.93
C THR A 365 16.28 -6.28 -6.27
N ASN A 366 17.45 -5.92 -5.75
CA ASN A 366 18.13 -4.67 -6.09
C ASN A 366 19.05 -4.80 -7.31
N TRP A 367 19.31 -6.00 -7.79
CA TRP A 367 20.28 -6.23 -8.85
C TRP A 367 19.78 -5.78 -10.23
N PRO A 368 20.69 -5.34 -11.12
CA PRO A 368 20.38 -5.12 -12.53
C PRO A 368 20.26 -6.44 -13.30
N GLU A 369 19.49 -6.46 -14.38
CA GLU A 369 19.16 -7.66 -15.18
C GLU A 369 20.34 -8.48 -15.69
N ASN A 370 21.47 -7.83 -15.99
CA ASN A 370 22.69 -8.52 -16.46
C ASN A 370 23.52 -9.13 -15.32
N HIS A 371 23.11 -8.95 -14.07
CA HIS A 371 23.87 -9.36 -12.90
C HIS A 371 23.06 -10.34 -12.05
N LEU A 372 23.75 -11.40 -11.65
CA LEU A 372 23.29 -12.51 -10.78
C LEU A 372 22.29 -13.47 -11.43
N PRO A 373 22.78 -14.50 -12.16
CA PRO A 373 22.09 -15.79 -12.18
C PRO A 373 21.94 -16.30 -10.74
N SER A 374 20.93 -17.13 -10.48
CA SER A 374 20.75 -17.72 -9.16
C SER A 374 22.06 -18.36 -8.66
N ASN A 375 22.24 -18.41 -7.33
CA ASN A 375 23.32 -19.19 -6.72
C ASN A 375 23.25 -20.70 -7.03
N TYR A 376 22.17 -21.16 -7.67
CA TYR A 376 21.98 -22.52 -8.13
C TYR A 376 22.33 -22.75 -9.61
N GLY A 377 22.86 -21.72 -10.30
CA GLY A 377 23.29 -21.84 -11.69
C GLY A 377 22.15 -21.80 -12.70
N ASP A 378 21.07 -21.09 -12.38
CA ASP A 378 19.97 -20.84 -13.31
C ASP A 378 20.46 -20.06 -14.54
N GLY A 379 19.81 -20.29 -15.68
CA GLY A 379 20.23 -19.68 -16.96
C GLY A 379 19.87 -18.21 -17.13
N VAL A 380 19.13 -17.62 -16.17
CA VAL A 380 18.61 -16.25 -16.21
C VAL A 380 18.76 -15.58 -14.84
N SER A 381 18.72 -14.26 -14.81
CA SER A 381 18.80 -13.50 -13.55
C SER A 381 17.48 -13.49 -12.79
N THR A 382 17.53 -13.17 -11.48
CA THR A 382 16.36 -13.06 -10.60
C THR A 382 15.26 -12.20 -11.19
N PHE A 383 15.63 -11.11 -11.86
CA PHE A 383 14.69 -10.17 -12.45
C PHE A 383 13.74 -10.82 -13.47
N GLU A 384 14.17 -11.84 -14.23
CA GLU A 384 13.33 -12.51 -15.23
C GLU A 384 12.12 -13.23 -14.63
N ASN A 385 12.11 -13.47 -13.30
CA ASN A 385 10.92 -13.94 -12.60
C ASN A 385 9.70 -13.04 -12.84
N ILE A 386 9.89 -11.72 -13.06
CA ILE A 386 8.78 -10.84 -13.44
C ILE A 386 8.21 -11.25 -14.80
N TYR A 387 9.05 -11.52 -15.81
CA TYR A 387 8.60 -11.94 -17.13
C TYR A 387 7.85 -13.28 -17.04
N ASP A 388 8.41 -14.25 -16.34
CA ASP A 388 7.77 -15.55 -16.20
C ASP A 388 6.44 -15.47 -15.45
N ALA A 389 6.37 -14.68 -14.38
CA ALA A 389 5.12 -14.45 -13.65
C ALA A 389 4.05 -13.83 -14.56
N LEU A 390 4.42 -12.88 -15.42
CA LEU A 390 3.50 -12.28 -16.39
C LEU A 390 3.07 -13.25 -17.51
N VAL A 391 3.98 -14.11 -17.99
CA VAL A 391 3.68 -15.15 -18.98
C VAL A 391 2.73 -16.20 -18.41
N LEU A 392 2.94 -16.59 -17.15
CA LEU A 392 2.06 -17.48 -16.38
C LEU A 392 0.77 -16.80 -15.91
N ARG A 393 0.51 -15.56 -16.34
CA ARG A 393 -0.68 -14.76 -16.02
C ARG A 393 -0.95 -14.70 -14.51
N THR A 394 0.09 -14.41 -13.74
CA THR A 394 -0.06 -14.12 -12.31
C THR A 394 -1.12 -13.03 -12.12
N ARG A 395 -1.97 -13.19 -11.10
CA ARG A 395 -2.99 -12.20 -10.73
C ARG A 395 -2.35 -11.04 -9.97
N ARG A 396 -1.34 -11.36 -9.17
CA ARG A 396 -0.59 -10.40 -8.36
C ARG A 396 0.91 -10.73 -8.40
N ILE A 397 1.74 -9.72 -8.20
CA ILE A 397 3.19 -9.86 -8.07
C ILE A 397 3.58 -9.50 -6.64
N GLY A 398 4.19 -10.42 -5.92
CA GLY A 398 4.78 -10.19 -4.61
C GLY A 398 6.01 -9.30 -4.71
N HIS A 399 6.01 -8.20 -3.96
CA HIS A 399 7.02 -7.12 -3.90
C HIS A 399 7.20 -6.31 -5.19
N GLY A 400 7.70 -6.92 -6.27
CA GLY A 400 7.92 -6.24 -7.53
C GLY A 400 8.90 -5.06 -7.46
N LEU A 401 9.92 -5.07 -6.62
CA LEU A 401 10.85 -3.93 -6.44
C LEU A 401 11.59 -3.55 -7.73
N SER A 402 12.09 -4.55 -8.46
CA SER A 402 12.87 -4.35 -9.67
C SER A 402 12.04 -3.94 -10.90
N LEU A 403 10.70 -4.02 -10.83
CA LEU A 403 9.81 -3.56 -11.88
C LEU A 403 9.99 -2.06 -12.18
N ALA A 404 10.45 -1.27 -11.20
CA ALA A 404 10.73 0.15 -11.34
C ALA A 404 11.77 0.47 -12.42
N LYS A 405 12.60 -0.51 -12.77
CA LYS A 405 13.63 -0.42 -13.79
C LYS A 405 13.05 -0.66 -15.21
N ARG A 406 11.73 -0.84 -15.35
CA ARG A 406 11.04 -1.29 -16.58
C ARG A 406 9.72 -0.56 -16.84
N PRO A 407 9.78 0.76 -17.10
CA PRO A 407 8.57 1.55 -17.34
C PRO A 407 7.69 1.02 -18.49
N ASP A 408 8.28 0.41 -19.52
CA ASP A 408 7.52 -0.16 -20.65
C ASP A 408 6.59 -1.31 -20.24
N MET A 409 6.87 -1.98 -19.11
CA MET A 409 6.01 -3.05 -18.59
C MET A 409 4.79 -2.52 -17.85
N TYR A 410 4.77 -1.24 -17.46
CA TYR A 410 3.69 -0.67 -16.67
C TYR A 410 2.38 -0.73 -17.43
N GLU A 411 2.41 -0.42 -18.73
CA GLU A 411 1.22 -0.47 -19.57
C GLU A 411 0.67 -1.90 -19.68
N TYR A 412 1.55 -2.89 -19.83
CA TYR A 412 1.16 -4.30 -19.89
C TYR A 412 0.47 -4.77 -18.60
N ILE A 413 1.03 -4.39 -17.45
CA ILE A 413 0.53 -4.72 -16.10
C ILE A 413 -0.81 -4.02 -15.84
N ARG A 414 -0.89 -2.73 -16.17
CA ARG A 414 -2.09 -1.90 -16.01
C ARG A 414 -3.24 -2.42 -16.86
N GLN A 415 -3.00 -2.71 -18.15
CA GLN A 415 -4.04 -3.27 -19.04
C GLN A 415 -4.58 -4.62 -18.56
N ARG A 416 -3.74 -5.43 -17.92
CA ARG A 416 -4.12 -6.74 -17.38
C ARG A 416 -4.66 -6.68 -15.96
N GLN A 417 -4.66 -5.51 -15.33
CA GLN A 417 -5.08 -5.32 -13.95
C GLN A 417 -4.35 -6.30 -13.02
N ILE A 418 -3.01 -6.38 -13.16
CA ILE A 418 -2.17 -7.18 -12.26
C ILE A 418 -1.76 -6.27 -11.12
N ALA A 419 -2.09 -6.65 -9.88
CA ALA A 419 -1.73 -5.86 -8.71
C ALA A 419 -0.31 -6.17 -8.23
N ILE A 420 0.39 -5.17 -7.70
CA ILE A 420 1.67 -5.36 -7.00
C ILE A 420 1.41 -5.35 -5.50
N GLU A 421 1.87 -6.38 -4.81
CA GLU A 421 1.81 -6.50 -3.36
C GLU A 421 3.05 -5.85 -2.77
N VAL A 422 2.89 -4.70 -2.12
CA VAL A 422 4.01 -3.88 -1.65
C VAL A 422 4.13 -3.99 -0.13
N CYS A 423 5.32 -4.35 0.37
CA CYS A 423 5.60 -4.61 1.79
C CYS A 423 6.75 -3.70 2.28
N PRO A 424 6.51 -2.39 2.51
CA PRO A 424 7.57 -1.41 2.78
C PRO A 424 8.45 -1.75 3.99
N ALA A 425 7.87 -2.24 5.09
CA ALA A 425 8.63 -2.58 6.28
C ALA A 425 9.57 -3.77 6.03
N SER A 426 9.08 -4.82 5.36
CA SER A 426 9.90 -5.96 4.93
C SER A 426 11.06 -5.50 4.04
N ASN A 427 10.76 -4.71 3.02
CA ASN A 427 11.77 -4.25 2.07
C ASN A 427 12.84 -3.36 2.73
N GLN A 428 12.52 -2.60 3.78
CA GLN A 428 13.53 -1.88 4.54
C GLN A 428 14.34 -2.79 5.49
N LEU A 429 13.67 -3.67 6.24
CA LEU A 429 14.31 -4.52 7.23
C LEU A 429 15.27 -5.54 6.61
N LEU A 430 14.91 -6.09 5.46
CA LEU A 430 15.74 -6.99 4.66
C LEU A 430 16.79 -6.26 3.82
N GLY A 431 16.87 -4.93 3.92
CA GLY A 431 17.93 -4.13 3.33
C GLY A 431 17.77 -3.84 1.84
N TYR A 432 16.57 -3.98 1.28
CA TYR A 432 16.31 -3.63 -0.11
C TYR A 432 16.14 -2.11 -0.30
N VAL A 433 15.40 -1.45 0.59
CA VAL A 433 15.11 0.00 0.49
C VAL A 433 15.39 0.69 1.81
N ALA A 434 16.56 1.32 1.95
CA ALA A 434 16.95 2.00 3.19
C ALA A 434 16.08 3.24 3.51
N ASP A 435 15.73 4.03 2.49
CA ASP A 435 14.90 5.24 2.62
C ASP A 435 13.60 5.06 1.85
N LEU A 436 12.49 4.91 2.57
CA LEU A 436 11.20 4.57 1.98
C LEU A 436 10.58 5.69 1.15
N ARG A 437 11.13 6.92 1.20
CA ARG A 437 10.78 8.00 0.26
C ARG A 437 11.15 7.64 -1.17
N ASN A 438 12.12 6.75 -1.36
CA ASN A 438 12.56 6.24 -2.65
C ASN A 438 11.98 4.86 -2.98
N HIS A 439 11.02 4.36 -2.19
CA HIS A 439 10.41 3.07 -2.43
C HIS A 439 9.60 3.08 -3.74
N PRO A 440 9.76 2.11 -4.66
CA PRO A 440 9.14 2.16 -5.99
C PRO A 440 7.61 2.04 -6.00
N GLY A 441 7.01 1.56 -4.91
CA GLY A 441 5.56 1.45 -4.74
C GLY A 441 4.78 2.73 -5.07
N ILE A 442 5.31 3.92 -4.72
CA ILE A 442 4.64 5.18 -5.09
C ILE A 442 4.65 5.43 -6.60
N VAL A 443 5.72 5.05 -7.29
CA VAL A 443 5.82 5.21 -8.74
C VAL A 443 4.78 4.33 -9.44
N TYR A 444 4.58 3.11 -8.95
CA TYR A 444 3.54 2.21 -9.48
C TYR A 444 2.14 2.78 -9.27
N HIS A 445 1.84 3.23 -8.05
CA HIS A 445 0.56 3.86 -7.73
C HIS A 445 0.28 5.09 -8.61
N ARG A 446 1.26 6.00 -8.73
CA ARG A 446 1.16 7.19 -9.58
C ARG A 446 1.24 6.89 -11.08
N SER A 447 1.51 5.65 -11.47
CA SER A 447 1.41 5.15 -12.86
C SER A 447 0.10 4.40 -13.14
N GLY A 448 -0.83 4.37 -12.18
CA GLY A 448 -2.12 3.69 -12.31
C GLY A 448 -2.03 2.17 -12.22
N ILE A 449 -0.90 1.62 -11.75
CA ILE A 449 -0.77 0.19 -11.45
C ILE A 449 -1.48 -0.07 -10.12
N PRO A 450 -2.36 -1.07 -10.02
CA PRO A 450 -3.01 -1.41 -8.76
C PRO A 450 -2.00 -1.85 -7.71
N ILE A 451 -2.06 -1.24 -6.53
CA ILE A 451 -1.23 -1.63 -5.38
C ILE A 451 -2.12 -2.24 -4.30
N VAL A 452 -1.60 -3.28 -3.65
CA VAL A 452 -2.09 -3.80 -2.37
C VAL A 452 -0.95 -3.71 -1.37
N LEU A 453 -1.15 -3.01 -0.25
CA LEU A 453 -0.17 -3.02 0.84
C LEU A 453 -0.24 -4.36 1.60
N GLY A 454 0.93 -4.94 1.87
CA GLY A 454 1.10 -6.20 2.60
C GLY A 454 2.01 -6.04 3.81
N GLY A 455 1.80 -6.90 4.81
CA GLY A 455 2.63 -6.90 6.04
C GLY A 455 3.80 -7.87 5.96
N ASP A 456 3.74 -8.83 5.04
CA ASP A 456 4.69 -9.92 4.87
C ASP A 456 4.84 -10.77 6.15
N ASP A 457 5.87 -10.52 6.94
CA ASP A 457 6.25 -11.31 8.10
C ASP A 457 6.31 -10.49 9.41
N PRO A 458 5.24 -9.75 9.79
CA PRO A 458 5.29 -8.74 10.84
C PRO A 458 5.77 -9.30 12.20
N GLY A 459 5.24 -10.46 12.61
CA GLY A 459 5.63 -11.14 13.84
C GLY A 459 7.09 -11.57 13.86
N SER A 460 7.65 -11.96 12.70
CA SER A 460 9.07 -12.30 12.55
C SER A 460 9.98 -11.09 12.49
N PHE A 461 9.48 -9.99 11.98
CA PHE A 461 10.18 -8.72 12.03
C PHE A 461 10.18 -8.11 13.43
N GLY A 462 9.13 -8.33 14.23
CA GLY A 462 9.03 -7.88 15.61
C GLY A 462 8.00 -6.79 15.84
N TYR A 463 6.93 -6.81 15.05
CA TYR A 463 5.76 -5.95 15.21
C TYR A 463 4.48 -6.72 14.84
N ASN A 464 3.33 -6.03 14.83
CA ASN A 464 2.05 -6.65 14.57
C ASN A 464 1.42 -6.18 13.25
N GLN A 465 0.77 -7.11 12.55
CA GLN A 465 -0.14 -6.86 11.44
C GLN A 465 0.35 -5.85 10.37
N LEU A 466 -0.47 -4.86 10.00
CA LEU A 466 -0.35 -4.09 8.74
C LEU A 466 -0.32 -2.57 8.94
N THR A 467 -0.68 -2.07 10.13
CA THR A 467 -0.76 -0.61 10.32
C THR A 467 0.60 0.07 10.18
N ILE A 468 1.70 -0.62 10.50
CA ILE A 468 3.05 -0.06 10.31
C ILE A 468 3.36 0.19 8.83
N ASP A 469 2.98 -0.72 7.93
CA ASP A 469 3.19 -0.56 6.49
C ASP A 469 2.35 0.58 5.93
N PHE A 470 1.11 0.74 6.42
CA PHE A 470 0.28 1.92 6.12
C PHE A 470 0.92 3.21 6.62
N TYR A 471 1.45 3.23 7.86
CA TYR A 471 2.15 4.40 8.40
C TYR A 471 3.33 4.79 7.52
N LEU A 472 4.20 3.82 7.22
CA LEU A 472 5.42 4.05 6.45
C LEU A 472 5.10 4.55 5.05
N ALA A 473 4.18 3.88 4.33
CA ALA A 473 3.75 4.29 3.01
C ALA A 473 3.10 5.69 3.02
N THR A 474 2.20 5.95 3.97
CA THR A 474 1.46 7.23 4.02
C THR A 474 2.39 8.40 4.26
N MET A 475 3.31 8.27 5.21
CA MET A 475 4.28 9.32 5.52
C MET A 475 5.33 9.47 4.42
N ALA A 476 5.90 8.36 3.93
CA ALA A 476 6.99 8.42 2.96
C ALA A 476 6.54 8.91 1.59
N TRP A 477 5.31 8.60 1.18
CA TRP A 477 4.82 8.83 -0.18
C TRP A 477 3.83 9.99 -0.28
N GLY A 478 3.51 10.64 0.84
CA GLY A 478 2.54 11.74 0.90
C GLY A 478 1.15 11.31 0.46
N LEU A 479 0.68 10.15 0.96
CA LEU A 479 -0.63 9.62 0.58
C LEU A 479 -1.74 10.37 1.29
N ASN A 480 -2.85 10.55 0.58
CA ASN A 480 -4.08 11.17 1.11
C ASN A 480 -5.17 10.13 1.38
N LEU A 481 -6.34 10.55 1.86
CA LEU A 481 -7.42 9.62 2.21
C LEU A 481 -7.95 8.82 1.00
N ALA A 482 -7.94 9.41 -0.20
CA ALA A 482 -8.37 8.74 -1.42
C ALA A 482 -7.40 7.61 -1.81
N ASP A 483 -6.10 7.83 -1.65
CA ASP A 483 -5.05 6.81 -1.85
C ASP A 483 -5.27 5.63 -0.87
N LEU A 484 -5.48 5.92 0.42
CA LEU A 484 -5.72 4.89 1.44
C LEU A 484 -7.02 4.11 1.21
N LYS A 485 -8.08 4.80 0.77
CA LYS A 485 -9.34 4.17 0.36
C LYS A 485 -9.12 3.25 -0.83
N GLN A 486 -8.31 3.65 -1.81
CA GLN A 486 -7.98 2.83 -2.97
C GLN A 486 -7.19 1.58 -2.59
N PHE A 487 -6.21 1.68 -1.69
CA PHE A 487 -5.45 0.50 -1.23
C PHE A 487 -6.34 -0.49 -0.49
N ALA A 488 -7.23 0.00 0.37
CA ALA A 488 -8.21 -0.84 1.04
C ALA A 488 -9.18 -1.50 0.05
N TRP A 489 -9.69 -0.75 -0.93
CA TRP A 489 -10.53 -1.29 -2.00
C TRP A 489 -9.80 -2.36 -2.82
N ASN A 490 -8.56 -2.07 -3.24
CA ASN A 490 -7.72 -2.98 -4.03
C ASN A 490 -7.48 -4.30 -3.32
N SER A 491 -7.30 -4.29 -2.00
CA SER A 491 -7.11 -5.51 -1.21
C SER A 491 -8.32 -6.46 -1.28
N ILE A 492 -9.54 -5.97 -1.55
CA ILE A 492 -10.71 -6.83 -1.77
C ILE A 492 -10.82 -7.19 -3.25
N GLN A 493 -10.66 -6.21 -4.15
CA GLN A 493 -10.78 -6.39 -5.59
C GLN A 493 -9.79 -7.45 -6.13
N TYR A 494 -8.54 -7.36 -5.69
CA TYR A 494 -7.46 -8.20 -6.18
C TYR A 494 -7.26 -9.48 -5.34
N SER A 495 -8.05 -9.67 -4.29
CA SER A 495 -8.09 -10.93 -3.55
C SER A 495 -8.43 -12.12 -4.47
N SER A 496 -8.03 -13.30 -4.03
CA SER A 496 -8.30 -14.60 -4.64
C SER A 496 -9.67 -15.15 -4.20
N LEU A 497 -10.46 -14.35 -3.48
CA LEU A 497 -11.84 -14.69 -3.13
C LEU A 497 -12.72 -14.85 -4.37
N PRO A 498 -13.71 -15.77 -4.33
CA PRO A 498 -14.78 -15.81 -5.31
C PRO A 498 -15.57 -14.49 -5.40
N ASP A 499 -16.12 -14.18 -6.57
CA ASP A 499 -16.80 -12.89 -6.82
C ASP A 499 -17.99 -12.62 -5.89
N ASN A 500 -18.76 -13.66 -5.53
CA ASN A 500 -19.85 -13.54 -4.55
C ASN A 500 -19.33 -13.15 -3.16
N ARG A 501 -18.18 -13.70 -2.74
CA ARG A 501 -17.53 -13.38 -1.46
C ARG A 501 -16.89 -12.00 -1.50
N LYS A 502 -16.34 -11.55 -2.64
CA LYS A 502 -15.89 -10.17 -2.83
C LYS A 502 -17.03 -9.17 -2.72
N LYS A 503 -18.18 -9.47 -3.33
CA LYS A 503 -19.38 -8.63 -3.24
C LYS A 503 -19.82 -8.44 -1.78
N GLU A 504 -19.86 -9.51 -1.00
CA GLU A 504 -20.11 -9.43 0.44
C GLU A 504 -19.00 -8.66 1.17
N GLY A 505 -17.74 -8.90 0.80
CA GLY A 505 -16.57 -8.21 1.34
C GLY A 505 -16.65 -6.70 1.16
N PHE A 506 -16.99 -6.22 -0.03
CA PHE A 506 -17.19 -4.79 -0.30
C PHE A 506 -18.32 -4.20 0.54
N GLN A 507 -19.45 -4.91 0.70
CA GLN A 507 -20.55 -4.44 1.56
C GLN A 507 -20.11 -4.32 3.03
N LYS A 508 -19.41 -5.33 3.56
CA LYS A 508 -18.87 -5.31 4.93
C LYS A 508 -17.85 -4.18 5.12
N TRP A 509 -16.95 -4.01 4.16
CA TRP A 509 -15.94 -2.96 4.18
C TRP A 509 -16.56 -1.57 4.08
N GLU A 510 -17.49 -1.33 3.16
CA GLU A 510 -18.17 -0.04 2.99
C GLU A 510 -18.91 0.38 4.27
N ASN A 511 -19.53 -0.57 4.97
CA ASN A 511 -20.13 -0.31 6.28
C ASN A 511 -19.08 0.14 7.32
N GLN A 512 -17.93 -0.53 7.41
CA GLN A 512 -16.86 -0.09 8.32
C GLN A 512 -16.25 1.24 7.88
N TRP A 513 -16.07 1.47 6.58
CA TRP A 513 -15.57 2.70 6.02
C TRP A 513 -16.47 3.89 6.40
N ASN A 514 -17.78 3.76 6.23
CA ASN A 514 -18.74 4.81 6.61
C ASN A 514 -18.68 5.13 8.11
N LEU A 515 -18.58 4.10 8.98
CA LEU A 515 -18.41 4.30 10.42
C LEU A 515 -17.09 5.00 10.77
N PHE A 516 -16.01 4.64 10.09
CA PHE A 516 -14.71 5.30 10.23
C PHE A 516 -14.78 6.77 9.79
N ILE A 517 -15.43 7.07 8.66
CA ILE A 517 -15.61 8.45 8.18
C ILE A 517 -16.45 9.26 9.16
N ASP A 518 -17.56 8.73 9.65
CA ASP A 518 -18.43 9.44 10.60
C ASP A 518 -17.72 9.74 11.93
N SER A 519 -17.02 8.76 12.49
CA SER A 519 -16.26 8.95 13.74
C SER A 519 -15.06 9.90 13.55
N SER A 520 -14.32 9.75 12.46
CA SER A 520 -13.18 10.62 12.13
C SER A 520 -13.60 12.05 11.83
N TYR A 521 -14.78 12.24 11.21
CA TYR A 521 -15.36 13.57 11.00
C TYR A 521 -15.62 14.28 12.33
N ILE A 522 -16.17 13.57 13.33
CA ILE A 522 -16.38 14.13 14.68
C ILE A 522 -15.02 14.50 15.32
N LEU A 523 -14.02 13.63 15.21
CA LEU A 523 -12.67 13.93 15.71
C LEU A 523 -12.05 15.17 15.04
N ALA A 524 -12.25 15.32 13.73
CA ALA A 524 -11.81 16.47 12.96
C ALA A 524 -12.48 17.76 13.43
N CYS A 525 -13.81 17.75 13.58
CA CYS A 525 -14.56 18.95 13.99
C CYS A 525 -14.38 19.33 15.46
N ASN A 526 -13.94 18.39 16.30
CA ASN A 526 -13.61 18.64 17.70
C ASN A 526 -12.19 19.17 17.92
N GLN A 527 -11.38 19.30 16.86
CA GLN A 527 -10.05 19.91 16.98
C GLN A 527 -10.19 21.39 17.38
N THR A 528 -9.32 21.82 18.29
CA THR A 528 -9.22 23.21 18.73
C THR A 528 -7.84 23.77 18.41
N PHE A 529 -7.81 25.04 17.99
CA PHE A 529 -6.60 25.68 17.46
C PHE A 529 -6.34 27.01 18.18
N SER A 530 -6.01 26.95 19.47
CA SER A 530 -5.85 28.16 20.31
C SER A 530 -4.56 28.94 20.04
N ASN A 531 -3.55 28.33 19.41
CA ASN A 531 -2.22 28.92 19.18
C ASN A 531 -1.83 28.97 17.70
N VAL A 532 -2.77 28.74 16.79
CA VAL A 532 -2.51 28.80 15.35
C VAL A 532 -2.81 30.20 14.85
N ILE A 533 -1.82 30.83 14.23
CA ILE A 533 -1.98 32.13 13.59
C ILE A 533 -2.14 31.88 12.09
N MET A 534 -3.32 32.20 11.56
CA MET A 534 -3.54 32.19 10.12
C MET A 534 -2.74 33.32 9.48
N ASN A 535 -2.00 32.97 8.42
CA ASN A 535 -1.26 33.92 7.61
C ASN A 535 -1.55 33.64 6.14
N ILE A 536 -2.11 34.63 5.44
CA ILE A 536 -2.33 34.58 4.00
C ILE A 536 -1.15 35.28 3.35
N SER A 537 -0.31 34.51 2.68
CA SER A 537 0.98 34.97 2.16
C SER A 537 0.95 35.40 0.70
N ASP A 538 0.06 34.81 -0.11
CA ASP A 538 0.02 35.07 -1.56
C ASP A 538 -1.35 34.80 -2.17
N ILE A 539 -1.56 35.27 -3.40
CA ILE A 539 -2.78 35.10 -4.20
C ILE A 539 -2.44 34.86 -5.67
N LEU A 540 -3.17 33.94 -6.30
CA LEU A 540 -3.11 33.72 -7.74
C LEU A 540 -4.50 33.45 -8.37
N PRO A 541 -4.90 34.17 -9.44
CA PRO A 541 -4.30 35.40 -9.96
C PRO A 541 -4.59 36.61 -9.07
N THR A 542 -3.74 37.63 -9.18
CA THR A 542 -3.91 38.93 -8.50
C THR A 542 -4.95 39.85 -9.16
N TYR A 543 -5.48 39.47 -10.32
CA TYR A 543 -6.49 40.24 -11.07
C TYR A 543 -7.36 39.34 -11.96
N GLY A 544 -8.51 39.87 -12.37
CA GLY A 544 -9.42 39.18 -13.28
C GLY A 544 -10.69 39.98 -13.58
N PRO A 545 -11.63 39.41 -14.34
CA PRO A 545 -12.71 40.16 -14.98
C PRO A 545 -13.76 40.57 -13.94
N TYR A 546 -14.32 41.78 -14.07
CA TYR A 546 -15.39 42.22 -13.15
C TYR A 546 -16.73 41.52 -13.45
N ASN A 547 -16.95 41.10 -14.69
CA ASN A 547 -18.22 40.57 -15.20
C ASN A 547 -18.29 39.03 -15.21
N GLN A 548 -17.25 38.34 -14.76
CA GLN A 548 -17.21 36.88 -14.69
C GLN A 548 -16.57 36.44 -13.38
N SER A 549 -17.17 35.43 -12.74
CA SER A 549 -16.59 34.78 -11.58
C SER A 549 -15.48 33.84 -12.02
N ILE A 550 -14.31 33.98 -11.42
CA ILE A 550 -13.17 33.08 -11.59
C ILE A 550 -12.71 32.59 -10.22
N ASN A 551 -12.10 31.42 -10.18
CA ASN A 551 -11.45 30.95 -8.96
C ASN A 551 -10.09 31.63 -8.82
N ILE A 552 -9.83 32.23 -7.66
CA ILE A 552 -8.49 32.59 -7.22
C ILE A 552 -8.07 31.60 -6.11
N THR A 553 -6.78 31.35 -5.98
CA THR A 553 -6.21 30.57 -4.88
C THR A 553 -5.48 31.51 -3.94
N LEU A 554 -5.82 31.44 -2.66
CA LEU A 554 -5.09 32.05 -1.57
C LEU A 554 -4.11 31.03 -1.00
N PHE A 555 -2.86 31.43 -0.84
CA PHE A 555 -1.78 30.59 -0.29
C PHE A 555 -1.40 31.08 1.09
N GLY A 556 -1.17 30.16 2.02
CA GLY A 556 -0.83 30.53 3.38
C GLY A 556 -0.47 29.39 4.30
N SER A 557 -0.59 29.69 5.59
CA SER A 557 -0.42 28.75 6.69
C SER A 557 -1.46 29.02 7.76
N GLY A 558 -1.69 28.04 8.63
CA GLY A 558 -2.69 28.16 9.70
C GLY A 558 -4.11 28.00 9.20
N PHE A 559 -4.33 27.42 8.01
CA PHE A 559 -5.67 27.20 7.46
C PHE A 559 -6.40 26.05 8.15
N GLU A 560 -5.71 25.20 8.93
CA GLU A 560 -6.33 24.16 9.75
C GLU A 560 -7.42 24.69 10.69
N ILE A 561 -7.38 25.99 11.05
CA ILE A 561 -8.44 26.63 11.83
C ILE A 561 -9.80 26.60 11.13
N ALA A 562 -9.85 26.39 9.81
CA ALA A 562 -11.05 26.34 8.98
C ALA A 562 -11.67 24.94 8.90
N ILE A 563 -11.04 23.90 9.46
CA ILE A 563 -11.59 22.53 9.44
C ILE A 563 -13.01 22.53 10.06
N CYS A 564 -13.97 21.95 9.33
CA CYS A 564 -15.40 21.91 9.66
C CYS A 564 -16.11 23.28 9.76
N LYS A 565 -15.52 24.37 9.28
CA LYS A 565 -16.11 25.70 9.34
C LYS A 565 -16.46 26.21 7.94
N ASN A 566 -17.41 27.14 7.90
CA ASN A 566 -17.69 27.87 6.67
C ASN A 566 -16.59 28.90 6.42
N ILE A 567 -16.13 28.98 5.18
CA ILE A 567 -15.13 29.94 4.74
C ILE A 567 -15.84 30.95 3.85
N ILE A 568 -15.76 32.23 4.20
CA ILE A 568 -16.27 33.31 3.37
C ILE A 568 -15.07 34.12 2.89
N CYS A 569 -14.93 34.28 1.57
CA CYS A 569 -13.92 35.13 0.97
C CYS A 569 -14.51 36.51 0.70
N LYS A 570 -13.89 37.55 1.27
CA LYS A 570 -14.29 38.95 1.08
C LYS A 570 -13.39 39.63 0.06
N PHE A 571 -14.02 40.38 -0.84
CA PHE A 571 -13.39 41.22 -1.85
C PHE A 571 -13.91 42.65 -1.63
N GLY A 572 -13.26 43.39 -0.73
CA GLY A 572 -13.84 44.59 -0.13
C GLY A 572 -15.17 44.26 0.57
N GLU A 573 -16.24 44.91 0.15
CA GLU A 573 -17.59 44.72 0.72
C GLU A 573 -18.34 43.47 0.20
N LYS A 574 -17.81 42.79 -0.82
CA LYS A 574 -18.48 41.64 -1.44
C LYS A 574 -17.99 40.32 -0.90
N GLU A 575 -18.90 39.36 -0.78
CA GLU A 575 -18.64 38.07 -0.16
C GLU A 575 -18.95 36.91 -1.11
N THR A 576 -18.17 35.84 -0.98
CA THR A 576 -18.31 34.58 -1.74
C THR A 576 -17.95 33.41 -0.85
N ASN A 577 -18.48 32.22 -1.13
CA ASN A 577 -18.13 31.02 -0.37
C ASN A 577 -16.77 30.48 -0.83
N GLY A 578 -15.83 30.39 0.10
CA GLY A 578 -14.53 29.77 -0.11
C GLY A 578 -14.61 28.25 -0.10
N ILE A 579 -13.61 27.62 -0.71
CA ILE A 579 -13.45 26.17 -0.79
C ILE A 579 -12.11 25.81 -0.15
N PHE A 580 -12.15 25.02 0.92
CA PHE A 580 -10.94 24.53 1.57
C PHE A 580 -10.34 23.38 0.76
N ILE A 581 -9.10 23.54 0.28
CA ILE A 581 -8.44 22.55 -0.56
C ILE A 581 -7.50 21.67 0.26
N ASP A 582 -6.56 22.29 0.95
CA ASP A 582 -5.53 21.66 1.79
C ASP A 582 -5.06 22.69 2.84
N LEU A 583 -4.13 22.33 3.73
CA LEU A 583 -3.72 23.20 4.84
C LEU A 583 -2.97 24.48 4.43
N ASN A 584 -2.75 24.67 3.13
CA ASN A 584 -2.00 25.78 2.56
C ASN A 584 -2.75 26.51 1.43
N GLU A 585 -3.81 25.94 0.86
CA GLU A 585 -4.59 26.47 -0.25
C GLU A 585 -6.09 26.61 0.09
N ILE A 586 -6.65 27.81 -0.13
CA ILE A 586 -8.10 28.08 -0.12
C ILE A 586 -8.47 28.67 -1.47
N ILE A 587 -9.48 28.11 -2.13
CA ILE A 587 -10.03 28.68 -3.37
C ILE A 587 -11.16 29.64 -3.03
N CYS A 588 -11.08 30.86 -3.57
CA CYS A 588 -12.11 31.88 -3.46
C CYS A 588 -12.66 32.20 -4.86
N PRO A 589 -13.93 31.89 -5.17
CA PRO A 589 -14.58 32.39 -6.37
C PRO A 589 -14.73 33.92 -6.30
N THR A 590 -14.43 34.65 -7.37
CA THR A 590 -14.57 36.11 -7.37
C THR A 590 -16.03 36.54 -7.54
N PRO A 591 -16.48 37.61 -6.85
CA PRO A 591 -17.84 38.10 -7.01
C PRO A 591 -18.01 38.89 -8.32
N LEU A 592 -19.22 38.91 -8.86
CA LEU A 592 -19.57 39.77 -9.99
C LEU A 592 -19.67 41.24 -9.53
N THR A 593 -19.14 42.17 -10.31
CA THR A 593 -19.20 43.61 -10.03
C THR A 593 -19.63 44.43 -11.25
N ASN A 594 -20.08 45.67 -11.02
CA ASN A 594 -20.59 46.55 -12.08
C ASN A 594 -19.59 47.68 -12.43
N ASN A 595 -18.41 47.73 -11.77
CA ASN A 595 -17.46 48.82 -11.90
C ASN A 595 -16.18 48.37 -12.60
N ASP A 596 -15.69 49.21 -13.51
CA ASP A 596 -14.39 49.08 -14.17
C ASP A 596 -13.23 49.47 -13.23
N ILE A 597 -12.12 48.72 -13.31
CA ILE A 597 -10.81 48.96 -12.69
C ILE A 597 -10.88 49.39 -11.21
N SER A 598 -11.27 48.46 -10.33
CA SER A 598 -11.19 48.64 -8.86
C SER A 598 -10.19 47.67 -8.25
N ILE A 599 -9.37 48.18 -7.31
CA ILE A 599 -8.48 47.38 -6.46
C ILE A 599 -9.20 47.24 -5.12
N VAL A 600 -9.41 46.01 -4.66
CA VAL A 600 -10.08 45.72 -3.39
C VAL A 600 -9.19 44.87 -2.49
N PRO A 601 -9.21 45.09 -1.16
CA PRO A 601 -8.55 44.20 -0.22
C PRO A 601 -9.24 42.84 -0.19
N ILE A 602 -8.49 41.80 0.12
CA ILE A 602 -9.00 40.45 0.30
C ILE A 602 -8.88 40.03 1.75
N SER A 603 -9.92 39.42 2.29
CA SER A 603 -9.86 38.79 3.61
C SER A 603 -10.68 37.52 3.62
N ILE A 604 -10.40 36.67 4.61
CA ILE A 604 -11.16 35.45 4.86
C ILE A 604 -11.94 35.63 6.15
N VAL A 605 -13.21 35.21 6.17
CA VAL A 605 -14.00 35.13 7.40
C VAL A 605 -14.28 33.68 7.73
N ILE A 606 -13.91 33.30 8.95
CA ILE A 606 -14.15 31.96 9.52
C ILE A 606 -14.77 32.18 10.91
N ASN A 607 -15.93 31.60 11.16
CA ASN A 607 -16.67 31.76 12.43
C ASN A 607 -16.84 33.23 12.89
N ASN A 608 -17.13 34.13 11.95
CA ASN A 608 -17.28 35.58 12.19
C ASN A 608 -15.99 36.32 12.61
N GLU A 609 -14.84 35.66 12.59
CA GLU A 609 -13.53 36.31 12.73
C GLU A 609 -12.97 36.62 11.34
N ILE A 610 -12.47 37.85 11.18
CA ILE A 610 -11.90 38.34 9.91
C ILE A 610 -10.38 38.18 9.96
N PHE A 611 -9.84 37.48 8.98
CA PHE A 611 -8.41 37.29 8.74
C PHE A 611 -8.01 38.15 7.56
N GLU A 612 -7.40 39.30 7.85
CA GLU A 612 -6.89 40.21 6.84
C GLU A 612 -5.70 39.59 6.11
N SER A 613 -5.74 39.58 4.77
CA SER A 613 -4.61 39.07 3.99
C SER A 613 -3.50 40.10 3.81
N GLY A 614 -3.82 41.40 3.87
CA GLY A 614 -2.93 42.47 3.42
C GLY A 614 -2.68 42.48 1.89
N LEU A 615 -3.32 41.57 1.15
CA LEU A 615 -3.26 41.45 -0.29
C LEU A 615 -4.46 42.14 -0.95
N ASN A 616 -4.29 42.51 -2.21
CA ASN A 616 -5.33 43.15 -3.00
C ASN A 616 -5.63 42.37 -4.28
N TYR A 617 -6.91 42.36 -4.68
CA TYR A 617 -7.36 41.87 -5.97
C TYR A 617 -7.78 43.02 -6.87
N LYS A 618 -7.36 42.98 -8.14
CA LYS A 618 -7.75 43.99 -9.13
C LYS A 618 -8.80 43.45 -10.10
N PHE A 619 -9.98 44.06 -10.11
CA PHE A 619 -10.96 43.83 -11.15
C PHE A 619 -10.56 44.56 -12.43
N VAL A 620 -10.66 43.90 -13.58
CA VAL A 620 -10.35 44.46 -14.91
C VAL A 620 -11.50 44.29 -15.88
N SER A 621 -11.51 45.11 -16.93
CA SER A 621 -12.64 45.23 -17.85
C SER A 621 -12.87 44.00 -18.74
N SER A 622 -11.80 43.27 -19.03
CA SER A 622 -11.82 42.00 -19.73
C SER A 622 -10.51 41.25 -19.50
N LEU A 623 -10.58 39.91 -19.52
CA LEU A 623 -9.44 39.03 -19.77
C LEU A 623 -9.55 38.63 -21.25
N ILE A 624 -8.73 39.23 -22.11
CA ILE A 624 -8.63 38.76 -23.49
C ILE A 624 -7.54 37.68 -23.50
N ILE A 625 -7.94 36.42 -23.71
CA ILE A 625 -7.04 35.36 -24.16
C ILE A 625 -7.06 35.48 -25.68
N ILE A 626 -6.02 36.08 -26.25
CA ILE A 626 -5.89 36.23 -27.71
C ILE A 626 -5.17 35.00 -28.23
N ASP A 627 -5.71 34.39 -29.28
CA ASP A 627 -4.97 33.46 -30.14
C ASP A 627 -4.39 34.30 -31.29
N ASP A 628 -3.11 34.09 -31.56
CA ASP A 628 -2.28 34.78 -32.56
C ASP A 628 -2.00 36.30 -32.39
N GLU A 629 -0.77 36.62 -32.74
CA GLU A 629 -0.03 37.87 -32.61
C GLU A 629 -0.85 39.15 -32.89
N THR A 630 -1.25 39.90 -31.85
CA THR A 630 -1.19 41.38 -31.76
C THR A 630 -1.86 41.91 -30.47
N LEU A 631 -1.21 42.89 -29.81
CA LEU A 631 -1.77 43.65 -28.68
C LEU A 631 -2.53 44.88 -29.21
N THR A 632 -3.86 44.90 -29.08
CA THR A 632 -4.64 46.15 -29.15
C THR A 632 -5.71 46.21 -28.06
N THR A 633 -5.76 47.33 -27.35
CA THR A 633 -6.84 47.72 -26.44
C THR A 633 -8.08 48.13 -27.25
N THR A 634 -9.16 47.35 -27.20
CA THR A 634 -10.46 47.82 -27.74
C THR A 634 -11.63 47.40 -26.84
N THR A 635 -12.56 48.34 -26.62
CA THR A 635 -13.88 48.15 -26.03
C THR A 635 -14.76 47.23 -26.91
N PRO A 636 -15.70 46.45 -26.34
CA PRO A 636 -16.37 45.38 -27.09
C PRO A 636 -17.38 45.93 -28.09
N SER A 637 -17.30 45.46 -29.34
CA SER A 637 -18.40 45.57 -30.32
C SER A 637 -19.18 44.24 -30.36
N LYS A 638 -20.49 44.32 -30.58
CA LYS A 638 -21.52 43.28 -30.40
C LYS A 638 -21.46 42.07 -31.36
N SER A 639 -20.32 41.73 -31.97
CA SER A 639 -20.26 40.68 -33.02
C SER A 639 -19.43 39.44 -32.71
N ASP A 640 -18.70 39.37 -31.59
CA ASP A 640 -17.73 38.29 -31.42
C ASP A 640 -18.39 37.03 -30.83
N LYS A 641 -18.84 36.18 -31.75
CA LYS A 641 -19.35 34.84 -31.45
C LYS A 641 -18.22 33.95 -30.94
N PHE A 642 -18.49 33.24 -29.86
CA PHE A 642 -17.71 32.09 -29.38
C PHE A 642 -17.39 31.12 -30.52
N VAL A 643 -16.10 30.96 -30.85
CA VAL A 643 -15.63 29.81 -31.62
C VAL A 643 -15.20 28.75 -30.62
N ILE A 644 -16.13 27.87 -30.26
CA ILE A 644 -15.77 26.58 -29.67
C ILE A 644 -15.10 25.80 -30.80
N VAL A 645 -13.77 25.64 -30.75
CA VAL A 645 -13.07 24.69 -31.63
C VAL A 645 -13.54 23.30 -31.24
N ASN A 646 -14.55 22.84 -31.97
CA ASN A 646 -15.14 21.53 -31.82
C ASN A 646 -14.06 20.49 -32.17
N GLN A 647 -13.76 19.54 -31.28
CA GLN A 647 -12.77 18.46 -31.51
C GLN A 647 -13.04 17.68 -32.82
N LYS A 648 -14.28 17.74 -33.34
CA LYS A 648 -14.65 17.21 -34.65
C LYS A 648 -14.03 17.94 -35.85
N LEU A 649 -13.69 19.23 -35.72
CA LEU A 649 -13.10 20.02 -36.81
C LEU A 649 -11.63 19.63 -37.04
N ILE A 650 -10.89 19.38 -35.96
CA ILE A 650 -9.48 18.92 -36.01
C ILE A 650 -9.42 17.47 -36.53
N ALA A 651 -10.33 16.60 -36.07
CA ALA A 651 -10.48 15.26 -36.63
C ALA A 651 -10.87 15.29 -38.12
N GLY A 652 -11.72 16.24 -38.54
CA GLY A 652 -12.10 16.44 -39.94
C GLY A 652 -10.94 16.92 -40.82
N LEU A 653 -10.09 17.82 -40.32
CA LEU A 653 -8.88 18.29 -41.00
C LEU A 653 -7.80 17.20 -41.12
N LEU A 654 -7.64 16.34 -40.09
CA LEU A 654 -6.74 15.18 -40.16
C LEU A 654 -7.23 14.13 -41.17
N ILE A 655 -8.53 13.90 -41.27
CA ILE A 655 -9.12 12.98 -42.27
C ILE A 655 -8.97 13.56 -43.69
N LEU A 656 -9.06 14.89 -43.85
CA LEU A 656 -8.78 15.56 -45.13
C LEU A 656 -7.29 15.47 -45.53
N LEU A 657 -6.36 15.58 -44.57
CA LEU A 657 -4.94 15.38 -44.85
C LEU A 657 -4.60 13.93 -45.19
N LEU A 658 -5.23 12.95 -44.52
CA LEU A 658 -5.05 11.52 -44.80
C LEU A 658 -5.63 11.10 -46.17
N THR A 659 -6.65 11.79 -46.66
CA THR A 659 -7.23 11.55 -48.01
C THR A 659 -6.44 12.22 -49.14
N PHE A 660 -5.52 13.13 -48.84
CA PHE A 660 -4.58 13.70 -49.82
C PHE A 660 -3.23 12.94 -49.87
N ILE A 661 -2.98 12.02 -48.93
CA ILE A 661 -1.72 11.26 -48.79
C ILE A 661 -1.89 9.77 -49.16
N LEU A 662 -3.12 9.29 -49.34
CA LEU A 662 -3.47 8.04 -50.03
C LEU A 662 -3.74 8.31 -51.51
#